data_AF-A0A1F2RB08-F1
#
_entry.id   AF-A0A1F2RB08-F1
#
_cell.length_a   1.000
_cell.length_b   1.000
_cell.length_c   1.000
_cell.angle_alpha   90.00
_cell.angle_beta   90.00
_cell.angle_gamma   90.00
#
_symmetry.space_group_name_H-M   'P 1'
#
loop_
_entity.id
_entity.type
_entity.pdbx_description
1 polymer ?
#
loop_
_entity_poly.entity_id
_entity_poly.type
_entity_poly.pdbx_seq_one_letter_code
_entity_poly.pdbx_strand_id
1 'polypeptide(L)'
;MIEWVGGKEGTLSAFRDKLCRSVATSSSLVLLARWHAINKQIRNLGLGLLSDAISRGDLFGDSCGKAYEYSVYQRILEARIHANPILQSFGHIKYESLRQRFANLDKAILALNGRHIASNLLRVSVAEGIGSGPVSAYTEKRLLIKEAGKQKRHIPIRQLVRRAKNAIQALKPCFLMSPLSVAQYLAPGEIEFDLVVMDEASQIRPEDALGAVARARKAIIVGDPKQLPPTRFFDTAIAEDDDSDETIIDDTESVLDVCLKQLPYRRLRWHYRSQHESLIQFSNDQFYNGDLIVFPSPKRDARDFGVHLTYVDNPSYNSGRNRAEAEIVVENIIHHFQRYRDKSLGVAAFNKRQAEEIELILDRARLEDPAIDELISRNEAEEPLFIKNLENVQGDERDVIFISTTYGPEKHGAPVFQRFGPLNSDLGWRRLNVIATRARQRVEVFTSMRPIDIRIDVSTRKGIRALRAYLEYAESGRFSDLGKPTGGSPESEFEVAVAKILNDLGYECVPQVGVAGFFVDIGLLHPDRPGEFLMGIECDGAPYHSARSIRDRDRLRQEILESKGWFIHRIWSTTWFHTRLAEIDRLVRTISERLEEDRRRWKLVSTNEQSVEMVTVTRQPETKDIEQQDEKIGESLEETLERYWAKNIQPQFPDRESSILSRRMIQALTARRPDTEVDWFKAVSLELRQHMNPKERNFLPDILDVIAEYA
;
A
#
# COMPACT_ATOMS: atom_id res chain seq x y z
N MET A 1 47.77 3.46 -36.24
CA MET A 1 48.15 3.61 -37.65
C MET A 1 49.18 4.75 -37.87
N ILE A 2 50.20 4.91 -37.00
CA ILE A 2 51.17 6.04 -37.06
C ILE A 2 52.60 5.60 -37.42
N GLU A 3 52.92 4.31 -37.48
CA GLU A 3 54.31 3.86 -37.78
C GLU A 3 54.61 3.57 -39.27
N TRP A 4 53.67 3.81 -40.18
CA TRP A 4 53.86 3.46 -41.59
C TRP A 4 54.54 4.55 -42.43
N VAL A 5 54.58 5.82 -42.00
CA VAL A 5 55.18 6.91 -42.81
C VAL A 5 56.12 7.81 -41.98
N GLY A 6 57.40 7.43 -41.96
CA GLY A 6 58.55 8.33 -42.09
C GLY A 6 58.96 9.25 -40.93
N GLY A 7 59.97 8.82 -40.16
CA GLY A 7 60.96 9.70 -39.51
C GLY A 7 62.36 9.34 -40.00
N LYS A 8 63.24 10.33 -40.21
CA LYS A 8 64.55 10.20 -40.91
C LYS A 8 65.71 9.63 -40.08
N GLU A 9 65.49 9.24 -38.83
CA GLU A 9 66.60 8.90 -37.90
C GLU A 9 66.35 7.57 -37.17
N GLY A 10 66.49 6.45 -37.89
CA GLY A 10 66.43 5.10 -37.32
C GLY A 10 67.73 4.33 -37.58
N THR A 11 68.20 3.56 -36.59
CA THR A 11 69.37 2.67 -36.73
C THR A 11 69.11 1.52 -37.72
N LEU A 12 70.18 0.95 -38.28
CA LEU A 12 70.12 -0.18 -39.23
C LEU A 12 69.35 -1.41 -38.67
N SER A 13 69.41 -1.62 -37.35
CA SER A 13 68.62 -2.62 -36.63
C SER A 13 67.12 -2.34 -36.70
N ALA A 14 66.71 -1.09 -36.46
CA ALA A 14 65.30 -0.69 -36.56
C ALA A 14 64.76 -0.85 -37.99
N PHE A 15 65.61 -0.61 -39.01
CA PHE A 15 65.25 -0.84 -40.41
C PHE A 15 65.09 -2.34 -40.74
N ARG A 16 65.99 -3.18 -40.23
CA ARG A 16 65.90 -4.65 -40.36
C ARG A 16 64.65 -5.21 -39.67
N ASP A 17 64.38 -4.80 -38.44
CA ASP A 17 63.18 -5.23 -37.71
C ASP A 17 61.90 -4.79 -38.43
N LYS A 18 61.91 -3.60 -39.03
CA LYS A 18 60.81 -3.08 -39.85
C LYS A 18 60.60 -3.90 -41.13
N LEU A 19 61.67 -4.25 -41.83
CA LEU A 19 61.61 -5.13 -43.01
C LEU A 19 61.11 -6.53 -42.63
N CYS A 20 61.60 -7.11 -41.53
CA CYS A 20 61.14 -8.40 -41.02
C CYS A 20 59.64 -8.37 -40.67
N ARG A 21 59.16 -7.33 -39.96
CA ARG A 21 57.73 -7.15 -39.69
C ARG A 21 56.91 -7.00 -40.98
N SER A 22 57.43 -6.29 -41.98
CA SER A 22 56.76 -6.05 -43.27
C SER A 22 56.67 -7.32 -44.13
N VAL A 23 57.71 -8.16 -44.13
CA VAL A 23 57.71 -9.47 -44.80
C VAL A 23 56.76 -10.44 -44.09
N ALA A 24 56.76 -10.45 -42.75
CA ALA A 24 55.87 -11.26 -41.92
C ALA A 24 54.38 -10.88 -42.05
N THR A 25 54.06 -9.65 -42.49
CA THR A 25 52.68 -9.16 -42.72
C THR A 25 52.37 -8.94 -44.21
N SER A 26 53.10 -9.60 -45.11
CA SER A 26 52.92 -9.49 -46.57
C SER A 26 51.49 -9.79 -47.06
N SER A 27 50.76 -10.69 -46.38
CA SER A 27 49.33 -10.96 -46.62
C SER A 27 48.41 -9.76 -46.32
N SER A 28 48.85 -8.83 -45.46
CA SER A 28 48.11 -7.63 -45.06
C SER A 28 48.24 -6.48 -46.06
N LEU A 29 49.18 -6.54 -47.02
CA LEU A 29 49.37 -5.49 -48.05
C LEU A 29 48.14 -5.33 -48.94
N VAL A 30 47.46 -6.43 -49.28
CA VAL A 30 46.20 -6.41 -50.05
C VAL A 30 45.09 -5.71 -49.26
N LEU A 31 45.02 -5.96 -47.95
CA LEU A 31 44.08 -5.28 -47.05
C LEU A 31 44.39 -3.78 -46.93
N LEU A 32 45.66 -3.41 -46.91
CA LEU A 32 46.09 -2.02 -46.84
C LEU A 32 45.78 -1.23 -48.13
N ALA A 33 45.98 -1.84 -49.30
CA ALA A 33 45.59 -1.25 -50.58
C ALA A 33 44.06 -1.08 -50.69
N ARG A 34 43.29 -2.10 -50.25
CA ARG A 34 41.82 -2.01 -50.16
C ARG A 34 41.38 -0.91 -49.20
N TRP A 35 41.99 -0.84 -48.00
CA TRP A 35 41.72 0.23 -47.04
C TRP A 35 42.00 1.60 -47.62
N HIS A 36 43.12 1.79 -48.33
CA HIS A 36 43.43 3.09 -48.92
C HIS A 36 42.42 3.50 -50.00
N ALA A 37 41.95 2.56 -50.83
CA ALA A 37 40.91 2.81 -51.82
C ALA A 37 39.57 3.20 -51.14
N ILE A 38 39.17 2.46 -50.11
CA ILE A 38 37.97 2.71 -49.31
C ILE A 38 38.07 4.07 -48.58
N ASN A 39 39.19 4.36 -47.93
CA ASN A 39 39.45 5.62 -47.24
C ASN A 39 39.33 6.83 -48.20
N LYS A 40 39.88 6.71 -49.42
CA LYS A 40 39.72 7.74 -50.45
C LYS A 40 38.25 7.95 -50.83
N GLN A 41 37.46 6.88 -50.95
CA GLN A 41 36.02 6.97 -51.19
C GLN A 41 35.27 7.62 -50.01
N ILE A 42 35.54 7.20 -48.77
CA ILE A 42 34.96 7.77 -47.54
C ILE A 42 35.22 9.28 -47.47
N ARG A 43 36.44 9.72 -47.75
CA ARG A 43 36.80 11.14 -47.78
C ARG A 43 36.08 11.91 -48.88
N ASN A 44 35.95 11.33 -50.08
CA ASN A 44 35.20 11.95 -51.18
C ASN A 44 33.71 12.13 -50.87
N LEU A 45 33.14 11.27 -50.03
CA LEU A 45 31.77 11.39 -49.52
C LEU A 45 31.63 12.40 -48.37
N GLY A 46 32.71 13.10 -47.99
CA GLY A 46 32.70 14.08 -46.89
C GLY A 46 32.83 13.46 -45.49
N LEU A 47 33.08 12.16 -45.38
CA LEU A 47 33.14 11.42 -44.10
C LEU A 47 34.58 11.32 -43.55
N GLY A 48 35.40 12.36 -43.78
CA GLY A 48 36.81 12.37 -43.39
C GLY A 48 37.05 12.11 -41.90
N LEU A 49 36.21 12.67 -41.02
CA LEU A 49 36.30 12.48 -39.57
C LEU A 49 36.08 11.02 -39.15
N LEU A 50 35.15 10.31 -39.81
CA LEU A 50 34.92 8.89 -39.57
C LEU A 50 36.13 8.07 -40.04
N SER A 51 36.71 8.43 -41.19
CA SER A 51 37.93 7.80 -41.65
C SER A 51 39.10 8.01 -40.68
N ASP A 52 39.25 9.21 -40.09
CA ASP A 52 40.31 9.50 -39.14
C ASP A 52 40.14 8.68 -37.85
N ALA A 53 38.90 8.54 -37.36
CA ALA A 53 38.58 7.73 -36.18
C ALA A 53 38.87 6.23 -36.40
N ILE A 54 38.48 5.68 -37.56
CA ILE A 54 38.82 4.30 -37.94
C ILE A 54 40.34 4.14 -38.07
N SER A 55 41.02 5.15 -38.63
CA SER A 55 42.48 5.15 -38.77
C SER A 55 43.22 5.17 -37.44
N ARG A 56 42.70 5.89 -36.44
CA ARG A 56 43.29 5.90 -35.09
C ARG A 56 43.00 4.62 -34.30
N GLY A 57 42.01 3.84 -34.71
CA GLY A 57 41.54 2.66 -33.99
C GLY A 57 40.45 2.98 -32.97
N ASP A 58 39.91 4.20 -33.01
CA ASP A 58 38.81 4.64 -32.13
C ASP A 58 37.48 3.93 -32.49
N LEU A 59 37.35 3.49 -33.75
CA LEU A 59 36.18 2.79 -34.28
C LEU A 59 36.60 1.54 -35.08
N PHE A 60 35.88 0.44 -34.91
CA PHE A 60 36.15 -0.84 -35.55
C PHE A 60 34.89 -1.68 -35.79
N GLY A 61 34.88 -2.48 -36.86
CA GLY A 61 33.78 -3.38 -37.19
C GLY A 61 32.43 -2.66 -37.31
N ASP A 62 31.39 -3.23 -36.71
CA ASP A 62 30.01 -2.73 -36.78
C ASP A 62 29.81 -1.36 -36.12
N SER A 63 30.73 -0.92 -35.25
CA SER A 63 30.67 0.41 -34.64
C SER A 63 30.83 1.55 -35.66
N CYS A 64 31.50 1.29 -36.79
CA CYS A 64 31.67 2.27 -37.86
C CYS A 64 30.34 2.64 -38.52
N GLY A 65 29.48 1.64 -38.80
CA GLY A 65 28.16 1.86 -39.39
C GLY A 65 27.25 2.64 -38.43
N LYS A 66 27.22 2.23 -37.16
CA LYS A 66 26.45 2.93 -36.11
C LYS A 66 26.92 4.36 -35.89
N ALA A 67 28.23 4.62 -35.94
CA ALA A 67 28.78 5.97 -35.81
C ALA A 67 28.36 6.88 -36.99
N TYR A 68 28.30 6.34 -38.20
CA TYR A 68 27.77 7.06 -39.36
C TYR A 68 26.28 7.37 -39.20
N GLU A 69 25.46 6.38 -38.88
CA GLU A 69 24.02 6.56 -38.64
C GLU A 69 23.75 7.60 -37.55
N TYR A 70 24.46 7.49 -36.41
CA TYR A 70 24.39 8.45 -35.33
C TYR A 70 24.71 9.88 -35.81
N SER A 71 25.78 10.05 -36.59
CA SER A 71 26.18 11.35 -37.12
C SER A 71 25.11 11.95 -38.05
N VAL A 72 24.48 11.12 -38.89
CA VAL A 72 23.39 11.55 -39.78
C VAL A 72 22.17 11.96 -38.98
N TYR A 73 21.70 11.13 -38.04
CA TYR A 73 20.53 11.43 -37.22
C TYR A 73 20.75 12.65 -36.33
N GLN A 74 21.94 12.81 -35.76
CA GLN A 74 22.34 13.99 -34.98
C GLN A 74 22.21 15.27 -35.82
N ARG A 75 22.71 15.26 -37.06
CA ARG A 75 22.60 16.42 -37.97
C ARG A 75 21.16 16.72 -38.38
N ILE A 76 20.35 15.70 -38.65
CA ILE A 76 18.93 15.87 -38.95
C ILE A 76 18.22 16.50 -37.75
N LEU A 77 18.49 16.01 -36.54
CA LEU A 77 17.89 16.52 -35.31
C LEU A 77 18.29 17.99 -35.06
N GLU A 78 19.58 18.31 -35.15
CA GLU A 78 20.08 19.69 -35.02
C GLU A 78 19.39 20.62 -36.03
N ALA A 79 19.28 20.22 -37.30
CA ALA A 79 18.59 21.01 -38.32
C ALA A 79 17.10 21.23 -37.98
N ARG A 80 16.42 20.20 -37.45
CA ARG A 80 15.01 20.31 -37.03
C ARG A 80 14.83 21.21 -35.80
N ILE A 81 15.74 21.14 -34.83
CA ILE A 81 15.74 22.02 -33.66
C ILE A 81 15.98 23.46 -34.09
N HIS A 82 16.95 23.73 -34.96
CA HIS A 82 17.23 25.07 -35.48
C HIS A 82 16.10 25.65 -36.32
N ALA A 83 15.36 24.81 -37.04
CA ALA A 83 14.19 25.24 -37.81
C ALA A 83 12.99 25.63 -36.92
N ASN A 84 12.98 25.23 -35.65
CA ASN A 84 11.86 25.48 -34.72
C ASN A 84 12.29 26.40 -33.57
N PRO A 85 11.86 27.68 -33.56
CA PRO A 85 12.23 28.65 -32.51
C PRO A 85 11.86 28.20 -31.08
N ILE A 86 10.77 27.42 -30.93
CA ILE A 86 10.34 26.92 -29.62
C ILE A 86 11.34 25.88 -29.10
N LEU A 87 11.76 24.93 -29.95
CA LEU A 87 12.75 23.92 -29.57
C LEU A 87 14.12 24.54 -29.33
N GLN A 88 14.50 25.54 -30.14
CA GLN A 88 15.78 26.24 -29.98
C GLN A 88 15.86 27.05 -28.67
N SER A 89 14.73 27.59 -28.21
CA SER A 89 14.65 28.37 -26.96
C SER A 89 14.35 27.52 -25.73
N PHE A 90 14.10 26.22 -25.91
CA PHE A 90 13.81 25.30 -24.83
C PHE A 90 15.04 25.17 -23.93
N GLY A 91 14.84 25.37 -22.62
CA GLY A 91 15.84 25.12 -21.62
C GLY A 91 15.18 24.51 -20.40
N HIS A 92 15.71 23.36 -19.95
CA HIS A 92 15.22 22.61 -18.79
C HIS A 92 14.88 23.52 -17.60
N ILE A 93 15.83 24.38 -17.18
CA ILE A 93 15.67 25.25 -16.01
C ILE A 93 14.47 26.20 -16.18
N LYS A 94 14.31 26.78 -17.38
CA LYS A 94 13.19 27.69 -17.68
C LYS A 94 11.86 26.92 -17.68
N TYR A 95 11.84 25.72 -18.25
CA TYR A 95 10.64 24.92 -18.34
C TYR A 95 10.19 24.39 -16.97
N GLU A 96 11.12 23.90 -16.14
CA GLU A 96 10.80 23.51 -14.76
C GLU A 96 10.33 24.69 -13.91
N SER A 97 10.96 25.86 -14.05
CA SER A 97 10.49 27.08 -13.39
C SER A 97 9.06 27.44 -13.81
N LEU A 98 8.72 27.28 -15.09
CA LEU A 98 7.37 27.51 -15.59
C LEU A 98 6.36 26.50 -15.03
N ARG A 99 6.70 25.20 -15.00
CA ARG A 99 5.87 24.15 -14.38
C ARG A 99 5.61 24.44 -12.91
N GLN A 100 6.66 24.76 -12.15
CA GLN A 100 6.53 25.09 -10.72
C GLN A 100 5.70 26.34 -10.50
N ARG A 101 5.89 27.38 -11.33
CA ARG A 101 5.08 28.61 -11.27
C ARG A 101 3.62 28.31 -11.56
N PHE A 102 3.32 27.49 -12.57
CA PHE A 102 1.96 27.05 -12.86
C PHE A 102 1.36 26.32 -11.66
N ALA A 103 2.06 25.34 -11.07
CA ALA A 103 1.57 24.59 -9.93
C ALA A 103 1.28 25.49 -8.71
N ASN A 104 2.17 26.44 -8.43
CA ASN A 104 2.00 27.41 -7.35
C ASN A 104 0.81 28.33 -7.59
N LEU A 105 0.63 28.83 -8.81
CA LEU A 105 -0.50 29.68 -9.19
C LEU A 105 -1.82 28.92 -9.14
N ASP A 106 -1.85 27.66 -9.60
CA ASP A 106 -3.04 26.81 -9.55
C ASP A 106 -3.51 26.60 -8.09
N LYS A 107 -2.57 26.30 -7.18
CA LYS A 107 -2.85 26.21 -5.73
C LYS A 107 -3.33 27.55 -5.15
N ALA A 108 -2.68 28.66 -5.54
CA ALA A 108 -3.06 29.98 -5.08
C ALA A 108 -4.48 30.36 -5.53
N ILE A 109 -4.86 30.04 -6.77
CA ILE A 109 -6.21 30.27 -7.29
C ILE A 109 -7.25 29.48 -6.49
N LEU A 110 -6.98 28.21 -6.17
CA LEU A 110 -7.88 27.40 -5.34
C LEU A 110 -8.10 28.02 -3.95
N ALA A 111 -7.03 28.46 -3.29
CA ALA A 111 -7.12 29.14 -1.99
C ALA A 111 -7.84 30.49 -2.08
N LEU A 112 -7.57 31.28 -3.13
CA LEU A 112 -8.22 32.56 -3.38
C LEU A 112 -9.71 32.41 -3.69
N ASN A 113 -10.11 31.36 -4.40
CA ASN A 113 -11.52 31.06 -4.64
C ASN A 113 -12.27 30.82 -3.33
N GLY A 114 -11.68 30.09 -2.38
CA GLY A 114 -12.26 29.92 -1.04
C GLY A 114 -12.46 31.25 -0.32
N ARG A 115 -11.47 32.15 -0.37
CA ARG A 115 -11.58 33.51 0.21
C ARG A 115 -12.60 34.37 -0.52
N HIS A 116 -12.70 34.24 -1.84
CA HIS A 116 -13.68 34.97 -2.64
C HIS A 116 -15.10 34.54 -2.28
N ILE A 117 -15.36 33.24 -2.14
CA ILE A 117 -16.64 32.71 -1.65
C ILE A 117 -16.94 33.25 -0.25
N ALA A 118 -15.99 33.19 0.68
CA ALA A 118 -16.18 33.74 2.02
C ALA A 118 -16.51 35.25 2.00
N SER A 119 -15.83 36.03 1.14
CA SER A 119 -16.13 37.45 0.96
C SER A 119 -17.53 37.71 0.41
N ASN A 120 -17.98 36.89 -0.55
CA ASN A 120 -19.34 36.98 -1.07
C ASN A 120 -20.38 36.63 0.02
N LEU A 121 -20.11 35.62 0.85
CA LEU A 121 -20.98 35.26 1.97
C LEU A 121 -21.09 36.36 3.03
N LEU A 122 -19.99 37.08 3.33
CA LEU A 122 -20.01 38.21 4.26
C LEU A 122 -20.86 39.40 3.76
N ARG A 123 -21.13 39.47 2.45
CA ARG A 123 -21.97 40.52 1.84
C ARG A 123 -23.45 40.14 1.80
N VAL A 124 -23.81 38.89 2.12
CA VAL A 124 -25.21 38.45 2.15
C VAL A 124 -25.90 39.10 3.35
N SER A 125 -27.01 39.80 3.09
CA SER A 125 -27.82 40.40 4.14
C SER A 125 -28.55 39.32 4.93
N VAL A 126 -28.37 39.32 6.25
CA VAL A 126 -29.06 38.40 7.16
C VAL A 126 -30.36 39.06 7.61
N ALA A 127 -31.50 38.40 7.38
CA ALA A 127 -32.79 38.89 7.84
C ALA A 127 -32.80 39.10 9.36
N GLU A 128 -33.05 40.34 9.81
CA GLU A 128 -33.06 40.67 11.24
C GLU A 128 -34.23 39.97 11.97
N GLY A 129 -35.42 39.99 11.38
CA GLY A 129 -36.65 39.45 11.99
C GLY A 129 -37.19 40.29 13.14
N ILE A 130 -38.22 39.76 13.80
CA ILE A 130 -38.90 40.40 14.92
C ILE A 130 -38.16 40.05 16.21
N GLY A 131 -37.82 41.06 17.01
CA GLY A 131 -37.14 40.90 18.30
C GLY A 131 -37.84 41.62 19.47
N SER A 132 -39.06 42.11 19.25
CA SER A 132 -39.88 42.83 20.24
C SER A 132 -41.17 42.06 20.54
N GLY A 133 -41.67 42.16 21.77
CA GLY A 133 -42.89 41.48 22.21
C GLY A 133 -42.62 40.11 22.86
N PRO A 134 -43.61 39.20 22.90
CA PRO A 134 -43.41 37.88 23.51
C PRO A 134 -42.40 37.05 22.71
N VAL A 135 -41.61 36.22 23.40
CA VAL A 135 -40.55 35.39 22.78
C VAL A 135 -41.10 34.43 21.72
N SER A 136 -42.38 34.06 21.82
CA SER A 136 -43.09 33.26 20.80
C SER A 136 -43.19 33.96 19.43
N ALA A 137 -43.11 35.29 19.40
CA ALA A 137 -43.18 36.10 18.16
C ALA A 137 -41.81 36.35 17.51
N TYR A 138 -40.70 35.97 18.16
CA TYR A 138 -39.37 36.27 17.63
C TYR A 138 -39.11 35.49 16.33
N THR A 139 -38.43 36.09 15.36
CA THR A 139 -38.11 35.44 14.06
C THR A 139 -36.68 35.73 13.62
N GLU A 140 -36.19 34.95 12.64
CA GLU A 140 -34.91 35.17 11.94
C GLU A 140 -33.72 35.35 12.90
N LYS A 141 -32.81 36.30 12.62
CA LYS A 141 -31.59 36.52 13.41
C LYS A 141 -31.87 36.80 14.89
N ARG A 142 -32.92 37.57 15.19
CA ARG A 142 -33.31 37.87 16.59
C ARG A 142 -33.70 36.63 17.37
N LEU A 143 -34.40 35.69 16.74
CA LEU A 143 -34.70 34.39 17.33
C LEU A 143 -33.42 33.57 17.55
N LEU A 144 -32.54 33.51 16.56
CA LEU A 144 -31.28 32.75 16.65
C LEU A 144 -30.40 33.23 17.81
N ILE A 145 -30.20 34.55 17.94
CA ILE A 145 -29.43 35.15 19.05
C ILE A 145 -30.05 34.78 20.40
N LYS A 146 -31.39 34.80 20.49
CA LYS A 146 -32.10 34.46 21.74
C LYS A 146 -31.94 32.98 22.11
N GLU A 147 -32.05 32.07 21.14
CA GLU A 147 -31.90 30.63 21.38
C GLU A 147 -30.44 30.24 21.67
N ALA A 148 -29.46 30.90 21.04
CA ALA A 148 -28.04 30.67 21.30
C ALA A 148 -27.61 31.07 22.72
N GLY A 149 -28.30 32.04 23.33
CA GLY A 149 -28.05 32.46 24.71
C GLY A 149 -28.66 31.54 25.79
N LYS A 150 -29.38 30.48 25.42
CA LYS A 150 -29.98 29.54 26.37
C LYS A 150 -29.02 28.39 26.67
N GLN A 151 -29.09 27.88 27.90
CA GLN A 151 -28.40 26.64 28.30
C GLN A 151 -29.33 25.40 28.29
N LYS A 152 -30.64 25.61 28.43
CA LYS A 152 -31.67 24.55 28.48
C LYS A 152 -32.98 25.06 27.87
N ARG A 153 -33.90 24.15 27.54
CA ARG A 153 -35.25 24.46 27.00
C ARG A 153 -35.20 25.27 25.69
N HIS A 154 -34.39 24.78 24.75
CA HIS A 154 -34.40 25.28 23.37
C HIS A 154 -35.73 24.92 22.69
N ILE A 155 -36.14 25.75 21.72
CA ILE A 155 -37.29 25.39 20.89
C ILE A 155 -36.96 24.19 19.98
N PRO A 156 -37.95 23.38 19.59
CA PRO A 156 -37.71 22.27 18.66
C PRO A 156 -37.09 22.76 17.34
N ILE A 157 -36.13 22.00 16.79
CA ILE A 157 -35.36 22.36 15.59
C ILE A 157 -36.29 22.71 14.42
N ARG A 158 -37.34 21.91 14.18
CA ARG A 158 -38.32 22.19 13.12
C ARG A 158 -38.98 23.57 13.25
N GLN A 159 -39.27 24.01 14.49
CA GLN A 159 -39.84 25.33 14.75
C GLN A 159 -38.81 26.45 14.59
N LEU A 160 -37.57 26.21 15.01
CA LEU A 160 -36.45 27.13 14.80
C LEU A 160 -36.24 27.40 13.31
N VAL A 161 -36.09 26.33 12.53
CA VAL A 161 -35.88 26.39 11.08
C VAL A 161 -37.03 27.11 10.40
N ARG A 162 -38.29 26.80 10.75
CA ARG A 162 -39.46 27.47 10.17
C ARG A 162 -39.50 28.98 10.47
N ARG A 163 -39.17 29.39 11.70
CA ARG A 163 -39.25 30.80 12.14
C ARG A 163 -38.02 31.65 11.77
N ALA A 164 -36.90 31.01 11.42
CA ALA A 164 -35.64 31.67 11.12
C ALA A 164 -34.98 31.22 9.81
N LYS A 165 -35.78 30.72 8.87
CA LYS A 165 -35.29 30.10 7.63
C LYS A 165 -34.35 31.00 6.83
N ASN A 166 -34.70 32.27 6.67
CA ASN A 166 -33.95 33.20 5.82
C ASN A 166 -32.61 33.54 6.47
N ALA A 167 -32.61 33.79 7.78
CA ALA A 167 -31.39 34.03 8.53
C ALA A 167 -30.46 32.79 8.55
N ILE A 168 -31.02 31.59 8.72
CA ILE A 168 -30.24 30.35 8.69
C ILE A 168 -29.61 30.15 7.31
N GLN A 169 -30.37 30.28 6.21
CA GLN A 169 -29.82 30.13 4.85
C GLN A 169 -28.76 31.20 4.54
N ALA A 170 -28.93 32.44 5.02
CA ALA A 170 -27.94 33.49 4.83
C ALA A 170 -26.64 33.22 5.61
N LEU A 171 -26.74 32.73 6.86
CA LEU A 171 -25.58 32.47 7.73
C LEU A 171 -24.87 31.15 7.40
N LYS A 172 -25.64 30.13 6.99
CA LYS A 172 -25.19 28.75 6.72
C LYS A 172 -25.90 28.23 5.46
N PRO A 173 -25.45 28.64 4.25
CA PRO A 173 -26.14 28.32 3.00
C PRO A 173 -26.02 26.84 2.59
N CYS A 174 -25.09 26.09 3.18
CA CYS A 174 -24.94 24.65 2.96
C CYS A 174 -25.50 23.87 4.14
N PHE A 175 -26.48 23.00 3.89
CA PHE A 175 -27.13 22.15 4.88
C PHE A 175 -26.64 20.71 4.69
N LEU A 176 -26.07 20.12 5.74
CA LEU A 176 -25.66 18.71 5.76
C LEU A 176 -26.66 17.92 6.60
N MET A 177 -27.45 17.06 5.95
CA MET A 177 -28.60 16.38 6.57
C MET A 177 -28.78 14.99 5.96
N SER A 178 -29.14 14.01 6.78
CA SER A 178 -29.65 12.73 6.26
C SER A 178 -31.05 12.91 5.64
N PRO A 179 -31.49 12.02 4.74
CA PRO A 179 -32.83 12.08 4.15
C PRO A 179 -33.96 12.19 5.18
N LEU A 180 -33.86 11.42 6.29
CA LEU A 180 -34.80 11.49 7.40
C LEU A 180 -34.79 12.87 8.08
N SER A 181 -33.61 13.46 8.30
CA SER A 181 -33.48 14.79 8.90
C SER A 181 -34.10 15.87 8.02
N VAL A 182 -33.99 15.74 6.69
CA VAL A 182 -34.66 16.64 5.74
C VAL A 182 -36.17 16.59 5.93
N ALA A 183 -36.75 15.39 5.97
CA ALA A 183 -38.20 15.21 6.17
C ALA A 183 -38.68 15.70 7.55
N GLN A 184 -37.87 15.47 8.60
CA GLN A 184 -38.22 15.82 9.97
C GLN A 184 -38.15 17.32 10.26
N TYR A 185 -37.11 18.00 9.75
CA TYR A 185 -36.82 19.39 10.15
C TYR A 185 -37.21 20.43 9.11
N LEU A 186 -37.22 20.10 7.81
CA LEU A 186 -37.56 21.05 6.76
C LEU A 186 -39.04 20.90 6.40
N ALA A 187 -39.83 21.92 6.69
CA ALA A 187 -41.26 21.91 6.34
C ALA A 187 -41.46 22.09 4.82
N PRO A 188 -42.34 21.30 4.16
CA PRO A 188 -42.63 21.42 2.72
C PRO A 188 -42.98 22.86 2.30
N GLY A 189 -42.43 23.32 1.18
CA GLY A 189 -42.67 24.67 0.65
C GLY A 189 -42.06 25.84 1.44
N GLU A 190 -41.45 25.58 2.60
CA GLU A 190 -40.87 26.68 3.41
C GLU A 190 -39.49 27.11 2.93
N ILE A 191 -38.66 26.15 2.50
CA ILE A 191 -37.25 26.34 2.14
C ILE A 191 -36.98 25.67 0.80
N GLU A 192 -36.30 26.41 -0.09
CA GLU A 192 -35.79 25.94 -1.38
C GLU A 192 -34.27 26.04 -1.43
N PHE A 193 -33.66 25.17 -2.23
CA PHE A 193 -32.24 25.14 -2.53
C PHE A 193 -32.00 25.22 -4.03
N ASP A 194 -30.88 25.80 -4.44
CA ASP A 194 -30.43 25.81 -5.83
C ASP A 194 -29.84 24.46 -6.26
N LEU A 195 -29.28 23.70 -5.32
CA LEU A 195 -28.64 22.40 -5.54
C LEU A 195 -28.83 21.46 -4.35
N VAL A 196 -29.16 20.21 -4.63
CA VAL A 196 -28.98 19.08 -3.70
C VAL A 196 -27.84 18.19 -4.21
N VAL A 197 -26.93 17.80 -3.32
CA VAL A 197 -25.92 16.79 -3.58
C VAL A 197 -26.22 15.60 -2.69
N MET A 198 -26.45 14.44 -3.30
CA MET A 198 -26.61 13.18 -2.58
C MET A 198 -25.32 12.40 -2.71
N ASP A 199 -24.62 12.27 -1.58
CA ASP A 199 -23.43 11.42 -1.48
C ASP A 199 -23.83 10.02 -0.98
N GLU A 200 -23.02 9.01 -1.28
CA GLU A 200 -23.31 7.60 -0.97
C GLU A 200 -24.72 7.16 -1.42
N ALA A 201 -25.17 7.66 -2.56
CA ALA A 201 -26.53 7.48 -3.06
C ALA A 201 -26.91 6.01 -3.35
N SER A 202 -25.95 5.09 -3.40
CA SER A 202 -26.22 3.64 -3.47
C SER A 202 -26.87 3.10 -2.19
N GLN A 203 -26.75 3.83 -1.07
CA GLN A 203 -27.38 3.48 0.23
C GLN A 203 -28.71 4.22 0.47
N ILE A 204 -29.16 5.06 -0.46
CA ILE A 204 -30.37 5.86 -0.29
C ILE A 204 -31.48 5.27 -1.14
N ARG A 205 -32.65 5.00 -0.53
CA ARG A 205 -33.83 4.56 -1.27
C ARG A 205 -34.48 5.73 -2.03
N PRO A 206 -35.09 5.49 -3.21
CA PRO A 206 -35.75 6.54 -3.98
C PRO A 206 -36.79 7.34 -3.19
N GLU A 207 -37.59 6.69 -2.35
CA GLU A 207 -38.61 7.31 -1.50
C GLU A 207 -38.01 8.22 -0.43
N ASP A 208 -36.85 7.87 0.12
CA ASP A 208 -36.15 8.68 1.12
C ASP A 208 -35.51 9.92 0.45
N ALA A 209 -35.00 9.76 -0.78
CA ALA A 209 -34.40 10.82 -1.56
C ALA A 209 -35.40 11.90 -2.02
N LEU A 210 -36.65 11.50 -2.29
CA LEU A 210 -37.67 12.35 -2.92
C LEU A 210 -37.87 13.68 -2.18
N GLY A 211 -37.91 13.66 -0.84
CA GLY A 211 -38.13 14.84 -0.02
C GLY A 211 -37.02 15.90 -0.13
N ALA A 212 -35.78 15.47 -0.40
CA ALA A 212 -34.65 16.36 -0.62
C ALA A 212 -34.61 16.87 -2.08
N VAL A 213 -34.83 15.98 -3.06
CA VAL A 213 -34.88 16.36 -4.48
C VAL A 213 -35.98 17.39 -4.75
N ALA A 214 -37.17 17.21 -4.17
CA ALA A 214 -38.32 18.11 -4.38
C ALA A 214 -38.08 19.56 -3.87
N ARG A 215 -37.04 19.80 -3.06
CA ARG A 215 -36.70 21.12 -2.51
C ARG A 215 -35.59 21.82 -3.27
N ALA A 216 -35.01 21.18 -4.29
CA ALA A 216 -33.86 21.71 -5.01
C ALA A 216 -34.16 21.89 -6.50
N ARG A 217 -33.56 22.90 -7.12
CA ARG A 217 -33.68 23.14 -8.56
C ARG A 217 -32.81 22.19 -9.40
N LYS A 218 -31.71 21.71 -8.81
CA LYS A 218 -30.76 20.79 -9.44
C LYS A 218 -30.40 19.70 -8.44
N ALA A 219 -30.11 18.50 -8.96
CA ALA A 219 -29.64 17.38 -8.16
C ALA A 219 -28.34 16.83 -8.76
N ILE A 220 -27.37 16.53 -7.90
CA ILE A 220 -26.18 15.74 -8.23
C ILE A 220 -26.24 14.49 -7.36
N ILE A 221 -26.24 13.33 -8.01
CA ILE A 221 -26.29 12.02 -7.36
C ILE A 221 -24.90 11.39 -7.49
N VAL A 222 -24.27 11.12 -6.35
CA VAL A 222 -22.91 10.58 -6.23
C VAL A 222 -22.98 9.29 -5.43
N GLY A 223 -22.34 8.24 -5.93
CA GLY A 223 -22.26 6.96 -5.24
C GLY A 223 -21.62 5.91 -6.13
N ASP A 224 -21.50 4.70 -5.59
CA ASP A 224 -20.89 3.57 -6.29
C ASP A 224 -21.88 2.40 -6.38
N PRO A 225 -22.33 2.01 -7.59
CA PRO A 225 -23.26 0.90 -7.77
C PRO A 225 -22.63 -0.48 -7.44
N LYS A 226 -21.34 -0.53 -7.12
CA LYS A 226 -20.60 -1.73 -6.69
C LYS A 226 -20.42 -1.82 -5.17
N GLN A 227 -20.93 -0.87 -4.38
CA GLN A 227 -20.96 -0.91 -2.91
C GLN A 227 -22.34 -1.38 -2.38
N LEU A 228 -22.56 -1.36 -1.06
CA LEU A 228 -23.78 -1.93 -0.46
C LEU A 228 -25.05 -1.22 -0.98
N PRO A 229 -26.14 -1.97 -1.20
CA PRO A 229 -27.48 -1.41 -1.39
C PRO A 229 -28.01 -0.81 -0.08
N PRO A 230 -29.15 -0.07 -0.12
CA PRO A 230 -29.81 0.40 1.08
C PRO A 230 -30.28 -0.78 1.95
N THR A 231 -30.01 -0.74 3.25
CA THR A 231 -30.46 -1.77 4.21
C THR A 231 -31.79 -1.36 4.88
N ARG A 232 -32.70 -2.33 5.05
CA ARG A 232 -33.98 -2.14 5.76
C ARG A 232 -33.78 -2.24 7.28
N PHE A 233 -32.99 -1.35 7.86
CA PHE A 233 -32.64 -1.42 9.29
C PHE A 233 -33.83 -1.13 10.24
N PHE A 234 -34.86 -0.42 9.78
CA PHE A 234 -36.01 -0.04 10.62
C PHE A 234 -37.20 -1.01 10.57
N ASP A 235 -37.23 -1.94 9.61
CA ASP A 235 -38.34 -2.91 9.50
C ASP A 235 -38.15 -4.10 10.47
N THR A 236 -36.92 -4.35 10.93
CA THR A 236 -36.57 -5.46 11.83
C THR A 236 -36.89 -5.24 13.31
N ALA A 237 -37.21 -4.01 13.74
CA ALA A 237 -37.66 -3.77 15.12
C ALA A 237 -39.05 -4.37 15.45
N ILE A 238 -39.70 -5.02 14.47
CA ILE A 238 -41.00 -5.70 14.62
C ILE A 238 -40.84 -7.24 14.64
N ALA A 239 -39.64 -7.77 14.40
CA ALA A 239 -39.36 -9.22 14.38
C ALA A 239 -38.25 -9.57 15.39
N GLU A 240 -38.57 -9.54 16.68
CA GLU A 240 -37.63 -9.86 17.78
C GLU A 240 -37.47 -11.37 18.07
N ASP A 241 -37.91 -12.30 17.21
CA ASP A 241 -38.00 -13.71 17.65
C ASP A 241 -37.73 -14.78 16.57
N ASP A 242 -36.84 -14.52 15.60
CA ASP A 242 -36.37 -15.61 14.75
C ASP A 242 -34.84 -15.62 14.61
N ASP A 243 -34.25 -16.72 15.07
CA ASP A 243 -32.82 -17.05 15.10
C ASP A 243 -32.28 -17.40 13.69
N SER A 244 -32.96 -16.89 12.66
CA SER A 244 -32.65 -17.09 11.27
C SER A 244 -31.90 -15.86 10.77
N ASP A 245 -30.59 -16.00 10.54
CA ASP A 245 -29.81 -15.15 9.61
C ASP A 245 -30.35 -15.27 8.15
N GLU A 246 -31.63 -15.59 7.97
CA GLU A 246 -32.31 -15.79 6.70
C GLU A 246 -32.66 -14.44 6.07
N THR A 247 -31.85 -14.08 5.08
CA THR A 247 -32.25 -13.28 3.92
C THR A 247 -32.97 -11.97 4.25
N ILE A 248 -32.20 -10.99 4.71
CA ILE A 248 -32.51 -9.59 4.41
C ILE A 248 -32.75 -9.53 2.90
N ILE A 249 -34.00 -9.23 2.50
CA ILE A 249 -34.40 -9.05 1.11
C ILE A 249 -33.63 -7.83 0.59
N ASP A 250 -32.43 -8.09 0.05
CA ASP A 250 -31.40 -7.14 -0.39
C ASP A 250 -31.76 -6.40 -1.70
N ASP A 251 -32.93 -6.69 -2.30
CA ASP A 251 -33.28 -6.24 -3.66
C ASP A 251 -34.06 -4.92 -3.69
N THR A 252 -33.76 -3.99 -2.77
CA THR A 252 -34.26 -2.61 -2.89
C THR A 252 -33.32 -1.80 -3.77
N GLU A 253 -33.85 -1.38 -4.93
CA GLU A 253 -33.18 -0.47 -5.85
C GLU A 253 -32.84 0.85 -5.15
N SER A 254 -31.60 1.33 -5.29
CA SER A 254 -31.19 2.64 -4.75
C SER A 254 -31.59 3.79 -5.68
N VAL A 255 -31.60 5.02 -5.18
CA VAL A 255 -31.80 6.22 -6.03
C VAL A 255 -30.70 6.31 -7.09
N LEU A 256 -29.48 5.86 -6.78
CA LEU A 256 -28.39 5.78 -7.75
C LEU A 256 -28.71 4.80 -8.88
N ASP A 257 -29.19 3.60 -8.57
CA ASP A 257 -29.52 2.58 -9.57
C ASP A 257 -30.62 3.06 -10.53
N VAL A 258 -31.67 3.72 -9.98
CA VAL A 258 -32.75 4.33 -10.78
C VAL A 258 -32.18 5.41 -11.71
N CYS A 259 -31.36 6.31 -11.18
CA CYS A 259 -30.77 7.40 -11.95
C CYS A 259 -29.81 6.92 -13.04
N LEU A 260 -28.99 5.89 -12.78
CA LEU A 260 -28.04 5.36 -13.75
C LEU A 260 -28.72 4.76 -15.00
N LYS A 261 -29.96 4.28 -14.86
CA LYS A 261 -30.75 3.75 -15.99
C LYS A 261 -31.28 4.83 -16.93
N GLN A 262 -31.48 6.06 -16.44
CA GLN A 262 -32.24 7.11 -17.13
C GLN A 262 -31.43 8.38 -17.41
N LEU A 263 -30.36 8.63 -16.65
CA LEU A 263 -29.63 9.89 -16.67
C LEU A 263 -28.19 9.72 -17.18
N PRO A 264 -27.62 10.75 -17.82
CA PRO A 264 -26.22 10.74 -18.18
C PRO A 264 -25.35 10.76 -16.92
N TYR A 265 -24.33 9.92 -16.89
CA TYR A 265 -23.39 9.85 -15.77
C TYR A 265 -21.94 9.97 -16.22
N ARG A 266 -21.07 10.32 -15.27
CA ARG A 266 -19.61 10.35 -15.44
C ARG A 266 -18.98 9.46 -14.38
N ARG A 267 -18.17 8.50 -14.83
CA ARG A 267 -17.42 7.62 -13.94
C ARG A 267 -16.11 8.28 -13.54
N LEU A 268 -15.83 8.32 -12.24
CA LEU A 268 -14.52 8.67 -11.71
C LEU A 268 -13.66 7.41 -11.73
N ARG A 269 -12.48 7.48 -12.36
CA ARG A 269 -11.62 6.29 -12.57
C ARG A 269 -10.41 6.25 -11.64
N TRP A 270 -9.91 7.38 -11.16
CA TRP A 270 -8.68 7.41 -10.38
C TRP A 270 -8.96 6.96 -8.95
N HIS A 271 -8.18 5.97 -8.49
CA HIS A 271 -8.25 5.47 -7.12
C HIS A 271 -7.08 6.01 -6.30
N TYR A 272 -7.38 6.86 -5.32
CA TYR A 272 -6.37 7.56 -4.54
C TYR A 272 -6.16 7.00 -3.13
N ARG A 273 -7.09 6.18 -2.61
CA ARG A 273 -7.08 5.75 -1.21
C ARG A 273 -5.89 4.83 -0.92
N SER A 274 -5.79 3.74 -1.67
CA SER A 274 -4.81 2.70 -1.41
C SER A 274 -3.39 3.21 -1.68
N GLN A 275 -2.51 3.10 -0.70
CA GLN A 275 -1.09 3.39 -0.82
C GLN A 275 -0.33 2.27 -1.54
N HIS A 276 -0.91 1.06 -1.57
CA HIS A 276 -0.38 -0.08 -2.30
C HIS A 276 -1.42 -0.61 -3.29
N GLU A 277 -1.00 -0.90 -4.52
CA GLU A 277 -1.89 -1.32 -5.60
C GLU A 277 -2.64 -2.63 -5.28
N SER A 278 -2.01 -3.54 -4.53
CA SER A 278 -2.60 -4.84 -4.19
C SER A 278 -3.90 -4.72 -3.38
N LEU A 279 -4.10 -3.62 -2.66
CA LEU A 279 -5.31 -3.39 -1.86
C LEU A 279 -6.56 -3.22 -2.71
N ILE A 280 -6.42 -2.69 -3.94
CA ILE A 280 -7.55 -2.39 -4.83
C ILE A 280 -7.56 -3.29 -6.07
N GLN A 281 -6.43 -3.87 -6.45
CA GLN A 281 -6.28 -4.64 -7.70
C GLN A 281 -7.32 -5.75 -7.81
N PHE A 282 -7.50 -6.55 -6.74
CA PHE A 282 -8.52 -7.60 -6.68
C PHE A 282 -9.91 -7.05 -7.00
N SER A 283 -10.32 -5.98 -6.30
CA SER A 283 -11.63 -5.37 -6.50
C SER A 283 -11.78 -4.77 -7.89
N ASN A 284 -10.73 -4.12 -8.41
CA ASN A 284 -10.72 -3.53 -9.74
C ASN A 284 -11.04 -4.57 -10.82
N ASP A 285 -10.37 -5.72 -10.75
CA ASP A 285 -10.53 -6.80 -11.72
C ASP A 285 -11.89 -7.51 -11.56
N GLN A 286 -12.29 -7.83 -10.33
CA GLN A 286 -13.50 -8.62 -10.07
C GLN A 286 -14.82 -7.84 -10.19
N PHE A 287 -14.79 -6.54 -9.90
CA PHE A 287 -16.02 -5.74 -9.75
C PHE A 287 -16.08 -4.51 -10.65
N TYR A 288 -14.94 -3.99 -11.11
CA TYR A 288 -14.84 -2.77 -11.90
C TYR A 288 -14.31 -2.99 -13.33
N ASN A 289 -14.10 -4.25 -13.74
CA ASN A 289 -13.61 -4.67 -15.06
C ASN A 289 -12.21 -4.12 -15.42
N GLY A 290 -11.37 -3.82 -14.43
CA GLY A 290 -10.05 -3.23 -14.66
C GLY A 290 -10.08 -1.75 -15.10
N ASP A 291 -11.24 -1.10 -15.05
CA ASP A 291 -11.41 0.28 -15.54
C ASP A 291 -10.90 1.37 -14.56
N LEU A 292 -10.60 1.01 -13.31
CA LEU A 292 -10.01 1.97 -12.36
C LEU A 292 -8.53 2.16 -12.68
N ILE A 293 -8.09 3.41 -12.55
CA ILE A 293 -6.69 3.83 -12.68
C ILE A 293 -6.07 3.78 -11.28
N VAL A 294 -5.09 2.90 -11.10
CA VAL A 294 -4.43 2.62 -9.82
C VAL A 294 -2.98 3.06 -9.89
N PHE A 295 -2.52 3.81 -8.89
CA PHE A 295 -1.14 4.30 -8.85
C PHE A 295 -0.24 3.27 -8.16
N PRO A 296 0.94 2.95 -8.73
CA PRO A 296 1.86 2.01 -8.13
C PRO A 296 2.49 2.55 -6.85
N SER A 297 2.84 1.65 -5.93
CA SER A 297 3.67 1.90 -4.76
C SER A 297 5.16 1.78 -5.10
N PRO A 298 6.03 2.60 -4.49
CA PRO A 298 7.49 2.38 -4.55
C PRO A 298 7.93 1.20 -3.65
N LYS A 299 7.05 0.66 -2.80
CA LYS A 299 7.32 -0.47 -1.91
C LYS A 299 6.56 -1.68 -2.42
N ARG A 300 7.25 -2.63 -3.06
CA ARG A 300 6.63 -3.77 -3.76
C ARG A 300 6.43 -4.99 -2.86
N ASP A 301 7.38 -5.27 -1.99
CA ASP A 301 7.39 -6.47 -1.12
C ASP A 301 7.46 -6.11 0.37
N ALA A 302 7.05 -4.90 0.76
CA ALA A 302 7.11 -4.46 2.15
C ALA A 302 6.01 -5.11 3.00
N ARG A 303 6.39 -5.78 4.11
CA ARG A 303 5.46 -6.43 5.08
C ARG A 303 4.41 -5.48 5.71
N ASP A 304 4.63 -4.18 5.60
CA ASP A 304 3.75 -3.18 6.19
C ASP A 304 2.69 -2.68 5.19
N PHE A 305 2.66 -3.20 3.97
CA PHE A 305 1.79 -2.77 2.88
C PHE A 305 1.15 -3.95 2.14
N GLY A 306 -0.05 -3.73 1.62
CA GLY A 306 -0.73 -4.68 0.76
C GLY A 306 -1.62 -5.66 1.51
N VAL A 307 -1.81 -6.86 0.96
CA VAL A 307 -2.76 -7.85 1.47
C VAL A 307 -1.97 -9.07 1.94
N HIS A 308 -2.23 -9.48 3.17
CA HIS A 308 -1.62 -10.65 3.80
C HIS A 308 -2.69 -11.56 4.37
N LEU A 309 -2.34 -12.83 4.55
CA LEU A 309 -3.21 -13.84 5.13
C LEU A 309 -2.51 -14.54 6.30
N THR A 310 -3.18 -14.55 7.44
CA THR A 310 -2.83 -15.33 8.62
C THR A 310 -3.79 -16.50 8.75
N TYR A 311 -3.26 -17.72 8.58
CA TYR A 311 -4.05 -18.94 8.72
C TYR A 311 -4.10 -19.40 10.18
N VAL A 312 -5.31 -19.73 10.64
CA VAL A 312 -5.60 -20.22 12.00
C VAL A 312 -5.70 -21.74 11.97
N ASP A 313 -4.72 -22.42 12.58
CA ASP A 313 -4.54 -23.88 12.51
C ASP A 313 -5.38 -24.68 13.50
N ASN A 314 -5.96 -24.03 14.50
CA ASN A 314 -6.80 -24.57 15.56
C ASN A 314 -8.28 -24.11 15.41
N PRO A 315 -8.97 -24.44 14.30
CA PRO A 315 -10.30 -23.92 14.03
C PRO A 315 -11.31 -24.31 15.13
N SER A 316 -12.14 -23.36 15.54
CA SER A 316 -13.16 -23.55 16.58
C SER A 316 -14.49 -22.91 16.15
N TYR A 317 -14.90 -23.13 14.90
CA TYR A 317 -16.13 -22.55 14.39
C TYR A 317 -17.36 -23.21 15.05
N ASN A 318 -18.24 -22.41 15.64
CA ASN A 318 -19.49 -22.86 16.21
C ASN A 318 -20.55 -21.75 16.08
N SER A 319 -21.65 -22.05 15.38
CA SER A 319 -22.87 -21.22 15.35
C SER A 319 -22.63 -19.74 15.00
N GLY A 320 -21.72 -19.48 14.06
CA GLY A 320 -21.38 -18.13 13.60
C GLY A 320 -20.25 -17.46 14.37
N ARG A 321 -19.59 -18.15 15.31
CA ARG A 321 -18.41 -17.67 16.04
C ARG A 321 -17.21 -18.57 15.78
N ASN A 322 -16.02 -18.00 15.68
CA ASN A 322 -14.75 -18.70 15.62
C ASN A 322 -13.81 -18.10 16.66
N ARG A 323 -13.84 -18.70 17.85
CA ARG A 323 -13.13 -18.18 19.01
C ARG A 323 -11.61 -18.17 18.83
N ALA A 324 -11.03 -19.23 18.28
CA ALA A 324 -9.60 -19.30 17.99
C ALA A 324 -9.15 -18.17 17.04
N GLU A 325 -9.95 -17.89 16.00
CA GLU A 325 -9.69 -16.76 15.10
C GLU A 325 -9.83 -15.41 15.82
N ALA A 326 -10.83 -15.25 16.69
CA ALA A 326 -11.03 -14.03 17.47
C ALA A 326 -9.88 -13.76 18.45
N GLU A 327 -9.37 -14.79 19.13
CA GLU A 327 -8.22 -14.70 20.04
C GLU A 327 -6.96 -14.22 19.29
N ILE A 328 -6.65 -14.82 18.14
CA ILE A 328 -5.51 -14.39 17.29
C ILE A 328 -5.69 -12.97 16.76
N VAL A 329 -6.91 -12.57 16.39
CA VAL A 329 -7.20 -11.19 15.98
C VAL A 329 -6.89 -10.22 17.13
N VAL A 330 -7.33 -10.52 18.35
CA VAL A 330 -7.07 -9.66 19.53
C VAL A 330 -5.57 -9.57 19.85
N GLU A 331 -4.84 -10.67 19.78
CA GLU A 331 -3.37 -10.66 19.93
C GLU A 331 -2.71 -9.72 18.90
N ASN A 332 -3.16 -9.79 17.65
CA ASN A 332 -2.64 -8.92 16.60
C ASN A 332 -3.07 -7.45 16.74
N ILE A 333 -4.23 -7.18 17.33
CA ILE A 333 -4.65 -5.80 17.68
C ILE A 333 -3.65 -5.22 18.68
N ILE A 334 -3.36 -5.94 19.76
CA ILE A 334 -2.43 -5.50 20.80
C ILE A 334 -1.04 -5.26 20.17
N HIS A 335 -0.55 -6.21 19.39
CA HIS A 335 0.75 -6.11 18.74
C HIS A 335 0.84 -4.95 17.73
N HIS A 336 -0.24 -4.67 16.99
CA HIS A 336 -0.32 -3.49 16.12
C HIS A 336 -0.09 -2.20 16.91
N PHE A 337 -0.79 -2.03 18.03
CA PHE A 337 -0.66 -0.82 18.85
C PHE A 337 0.68 -0.77 19.61
N GLN A 338 1.34 -1.90 19.86
CA GLN A 338 2.70 -1.94 20.40
C GLN A 338 3.73 -1.46 19.38
N ARG A 339 3.59 -1.90 18.12
CA ARG A 339 4.52 -1.62 17.03
C ARG A 339 4.34 -0.24 16.41
N TYR A 340 3.09 0.21 16.24
CA TYR A 340 2.77 1.46 15.55
C TYR A 340 2.10 2.45 16.49
N ARG A 341 2.60 3.69 16.49
CA ARG A 341 2.04 4.79 17.31
C ARG A 341 1.10 5.71 16.55
N ASP A 342 1.08 5.62 15.22
CA ASP A 342 0.45 6.60 14.34
C ASP A 342 -0.44 5.96 13.27
N LYS A 343 -0.54 4.62 13.24
CA LYS A 343 -1.35 3.90 12.26
C LYS A 343 -2.69 3.51 12.87
N SER A 344 -3.76 3.97 12.23
CA SER A 344 -5.12 3.63 12.65
C SER A 344 -5.48 2.19 12.27
N LEU A 345 -6.29 1.53 13.10
CA LEU A 345 -6.69 0.13 12.94
C LEU A 345 -8.21 -0.01 12.91
N GLY A 346 -8.72 -0.86 12.03
CA GLY A 346 -10.11 -1.29 12.00
C GLY A 346 -10.21 -2.80 11.86
N VAL A 347 -11.18 -3.40 12.53
CA VAL A 347 -11.44 -4.84 12.49
C VAL A 347 -12.81 -5.06 11.89
N ALA A 348 -12.87 -5.90 10.86
CA ALA A 348 -14.09 -6.20 10.13
C ALA A 348 -14.34 -7.71 10.12
N ALA A 349 -15.45 -8.14 10.72
CA ALA A 349 -15.86 -9.54 10.73
C ALA A 349 -16.96 -9.82 9.68
N PHE A 350 -17.04 -11.06 9.20
CA PHE A 350 -18.05 -11.43 8.20
C PHE A 350 -19.47 -11.55 8.76
N ASN A 351 -19.64 -11.66 10.07
CA ASN A 351 -20.94 -11.58 10.70
C ASN A 351 -20.88 -10.80 12.02
N LYS A 352 -22.06 -10.48 12.56
CA LYS A 352 -22.20 -9.70 13.80
C LYS A 352 -21.71 -10.48 15.04
N ARG A 353 -22.06 -11.77 15.14
CA ARG A 353 -21.70 -12.63 16.28
C ARG A 353 -20.19 -12.73 16.49
N GLN A 354 -19.41 -12.73 15.42
CA GLN A 354 -17.94 -12.73 15.49
C GLN A 354 -17.37 -11.36 15.86
N ALA A 355 -17.93 -10.26 15.35
CA ALA A 355 -17.52 -8.92 15.77
C ALA A 355 -17.70 -8.75 17.29
N GLU A 356 -18.85 -9.18 17.82
CA GLU A 356 -19.16 -9.18 19.26
C GLU A 356 -18.20 -10.09 20.05
N GLU A 357 -17.82 -11.27 19.51
CA GLU A 357 -16.84 -12.16 20.16
C GLU A 357 -15.45 -11.54 20.24
N ILE A 358 -14.97 -10.89 19.17
CA ILE A 358 -13.68 -10.18 19.15
C ILE A 358 -13.69 -9.03 20.16
N GLU A 359 -14.76 -8.23 20.18
CA GLU A 359 -14.93 -7.12 21.13
C GLU A 359 -14.93 -7.63 22.58
N LEU A 360 -15.66 -8.72 22.87
CA LEU A 360 -15.69 -9.34 24.20
C LEU A 360 -14.31 -9.81 24.67
N ILE A 361 -13.52 -10.44 23.79
CA ILE A 361 -12.18 -10.92 24.13
C ILE A 361 -11.22 -9.74 24.33
N LEU A 362 -11.32 -8.69 23.51
CA LEU A 362 -10.51 -7.48 23.66
C LEU A 362 -10.82 -6.75 24.97
N ASP A 363 -12.10 -6.60 25.31
CA ASP A 363 -12.51 -5.98 26.56
C ASP A 363 -12.02 -6.75 27.79
N ARG A 364 -12.04 -8.10 27.73
CA ARG A 364 -11.44 -8.92 28.78
C ARG A 364 -9.94 -8.67 28.90
N ALA A 365 -9.21 -8.62 27.78
CA ALA A 365 -7.77 -8.34 27.79
C ALA A 365 -7.46 -6.96 28.38
N ARG A 366 -8.26 -5.93 28.07
CA ARG A 366 -8.13 -4.58 28.65
C ARG A 366 -8.38 -4.55 30.16
N LEU A 367 -9.29 -5.39 30.66
CA LEU A 367 -9.57 -5.52 32.09
C LEU A 367 -8.47 -6.27 32.85
N GLU A 368 -7.88 -7.29 32.22
CA GLU A 368 -6.81 -8.09 32.81
C GLU A 368 -5.46 -7.35 32.84
N ASP A 369 -5.17 -6.54 31.82
CA ASP A 369 -3.97 -5.70 31.74
C ASP A 369 -4.33 -4.24 31.35
N PRO A 370 -4.36 -3.31 32.33
CA PRO A 370 -4.61 -1.89 32.07
C PRO A 370 -3.60 -1.24 31.11
N ALA A 371 -2.40 -1.82 30.91
CA ALA A 371 -1.44 -1.29 29.95
C ALA A 371 -1.94 -1.40 28.49
N ILE A 372 -2.77 -2.41 28.18
CA ILE A 372 -3.40 -2.57 26.86
C ILE A 372 -4.39 -1.43 26.62
N ASP A 373 -5.19 -1.09 27.63
CA ASP A 373 -6.16 0.00 27.55
C ASP A 373 -5.48 1.35 27.27
N GLU A 374 -4.39 1.61 28.00
CA GLU A 374 -3.59 2.82 27.81
C GLU A 374 -2.94 2.84 26.42
N LEU A 375 -2.43 1.70 25.95
CA LEU A 375 -1.78 1.56 24.66
C LEU A 375 -2.74 1.86 23.50
N ILE A 376 -3.96 1.31 23.54
CA ILE A 376 -4.99 1.56 22.51
C ILE A 376 -5.41 3.03 22.57
N SER A 377 -5.77 3.53 23.76
CA SER A 377 -6.29 4.89 23.95
C SER A 377 -5.31 5.99 23.50
N ARG A 378 -4.00 5.75 23.61
CA ARG A 378 -2.96 6.70 23.14
C ARG A 378 -3.01 6.97 21.63
N ASN A 379 -3.55 6.04 20.83
CA ASN A 379 -3.59 6.13 19.37
C ASN A 379 -4.95 6.55 18.80
N GLU A 380 -5.99 6.76 19.63
CA GLU A 380 -7.38 6.98 19.18
C GLU A 380 -7.77 8.45 18.88
N ALA A 381 -6.81 9.39 18.84
CA ALA A 381 -7.11 10.83 18.86
C ALA A 381 -7.94 11.35 17.66
N GLU A 382 -7.78 10.77 16.47
CA GLU A 382 -8.54 11.16 15.26
C GLU A 382 -9.33 10.00 14.64
N GLU A 383 -8.72 8.81 14.56
CA GLU A 383 -9.31 7.62 13.93
C GLU A 383 -9.31 6.44 14.92
N PRO A 384 -10.30 6.34 15.84
CA PRO A 384 -10.31 5.33 16.90
C PRO A 384 -10.38 3.90 16.35
N LEU A 385 -10.01 2.90 17.17
CA LEU A 385 -10.22 1.50 16.81
C LEU A 385 -11.73 1.27 16.58
N PHE A 386 -12.08 0.51 15.55
CA PHE A 386 -13.43 -0.03 15.41
C PHE A 386 -13.40 -1.53 15.25
N ILE A 387 -14.45 -2.19 15.74
CA ILE A 387 -14.75 -3.60 15.47
C ILE A 387 -16.18 -3.64 14.93
N LYS A 388 -16.36 -4.03 13.67
CA LYS A 388 -17.66 -3.99 12.97
C LYS A 388 -17.85 -5.22 12.09
N ASN A 389 -19.09 -5.50 11.70
CA ASN A 389 -19.40 -6.52 10.70
C ASN A 389 -19.45 -5.94 9.27
N LEU A 390 -19.51 -6.81 8.25
CA LEU A 390 -19.63 -6.47 6.82
C LEU A 390 -20.64 -5.36 6.51
N GLU A 391 -21.74 -5.27 7.25
CA GLU A 391 -22.83 -4.33 6.97
C GLU A 391 -22.58 -2.93 7.52
N ASN A 392 -21.77 -2.80 8.58
CA ASN A 392 -21.59 -1.55 9.31
C ASN A 392 -20.26 -0.85 9.03
N VAL A 393 -19.38 -1.47 8.23
CA VAL A 393 -18.04 -0.95 7.91
C VAL A 393 -18.04 0.09 6.78
N GLN A 394 -19.17 0.34 6.12
CA GLN A 394 -19.22 1.28 5.00
C GLN A 394 -19.00 2.73 5.48
N GLY A 395 -18.20 3.47 4.72
CA GLY A 395 -17.80 4.84 5.06
C GLY A 395 -16.60 4.94 6.00
N ASP A 396 -16.27 3.86 6.72
CA ASP A 396 -15.05 3.82 7.53
C ASP A 396 -13.84 3.39 6.71
N GLU A 397 -12.68 3.95 7.02
CA GLU A 397 -11.38 3.56 6.48
C GLU A 397 -10.30 3.69 7.56
N ARG A 398 -9.26 2.87 7.47
CA ARG A 398 -8.12 2.89 8.41
C ARG A 398 -6.83 2.61 7.67
N ASP A 399 -5.69 2.93 8.26
CA ASP A 399 -4.40 2.54 7.69
C ASP A 399 -4.28 1.03 7.56
N VAL A 400 -4.69 0.31 8.60
CA VAL A 400 -4.68 -1.15 8.66
C VAL A 400 -6.10 -1.66 8.88
N ILE A 401 -6.51 -2.68 8.11
CA ILE A 401 -7.77 -3.39 8.31
C ILE A 401 -7.49 -4.87 8.57
N PHE A 402 -7.99 -5.37 9.69
CA PHE A 402 -8.04 -6.81 9.98
C PHE A 402 -9.38 -7.37 9.55
N ILE A 403 -9.36 -8.45 8.77
CA ILE A 403 -10.56 -9.12 8.30
C ILE A 403 -10.65 -10.48 8.98
N SER A 404 -11.66 -10.67 9.83
CA SER A 404 -12.01 -11.98 10.38
C SER A 404 -13.03 -12.64 9.46
N THR A 405 -12.60 -13.67 8.72
CA THR A 405 -13.50 -14.42 7.82
C THR A 405 -14.57 -15.22 8.57
N THR A 406 -14.36 -15.49 9.86
CA THR A 406 -15.29 -16.19 10.76
C THR A 406 -15.54 -17.66 10.44
N TYR A 407 -15.70 -18.02 9.17
CA TYR A 407 -16.09 -19.35 8.76
C TYR A 407 -14.91 -20.32 8.77
N GLY A 408 -15.19 -21.58 9.13
CA GLY A 408 -14.18 -22.63 9.13
C GLY A 408 -14.71 -23.97 9.63
N PRO A 409 -13.82 -24.95 9.80
CA PRO A 409 -14.15 -26.22 10.44
C PRO A 409 -14.57 -26.05 11.90
N GLU A 410 -15.44 -26.92 12.42
CA GLU A 410 -15.73 -26.91 13.87
C GLU A 410 -14.53 -27.35 14.72
N LYS A 411 -13.71 -28.22 14.14
CA LYS A 411 -12.50 -28.77 14.73
C LYS A 411 -11.54 -29.16 13.61
N HIS A 412 -10.27 -29.33 13.96
CA HIS A 412 -9.26 -29.73 12.99
C HIS A 412 -9.66 -31.01 12.22
N GLY A 413 -9.56 -30.97 10.88
CA GLY A 413 -9.95 -32.05 9.98
C GLY A 413 -11.45 -32.17 9.66
N ALA A 414 -12.33 -31.37 10.27
CA ALA A 414 -13.75 -31.33 9.89
C ALA A 414 -13.94 -30.55 8.56
N PRO A 415 -14.97 -30.89 7.76
CA PRO A 415 -15.26 -30.13 6.55
C PRO A 415 -15.80 -28.73 6.87
N VAL A 416 -15.50 -27.76 6.03
CA VAL A 416 -16.07 -26.40 6.12
C VAL A 416 -17.51 -26.40 5.64
N PHE A 417 -18.42 -25.82 6.45
CA PHE A 417 -19.81 -25.62 6.04
C PHE A 417 -19.92 -24.62 4.90
N GLN A 418 -20.66 -24.97 3.85
CA GLN A 418 -20.84 -24.13 2.64
C GLN A 418 -21.95 -23.08 2.82
N ARG A 419 -21.99 -22.44 3.99
CA ARG A 419 -22.97 -21.40 4.36
C ARG A 419 -22.21 -20.19 4.90
N PHE A 420 -21.92 -19.23 4.02
CA PHE A 420 -21.11 -18.04 4.31
C PHE A 420 -21.99 -16.81 4.62
N GLY A 421 -23.11 -17.03 5.31
CA GLY A 421 -24.03 -15.99 5.79
C GLY A 421 -24.40 -14.95 4.71
N PRO A 422 -24.22 -13.64 4.96
CA PRO A 422 -24.60 -12.58 4.01
C PRO A 422 -23.91 -12.65 2.64
N LEU A 423 -22.80 -13.39 2.50
CA LEU A 423 -22.12 -13.57 1.21
C LEU A 423 -22.86 -14.56 0.28
N ASN A 424 -23.78 -15.34 0.81
CA ASN A 424 -24.60 -16.27 0.02
C ASN A 424 -25.73 -15.57 -0.76
N SER A 425 -26.01 -14.28 -0.51
CA SER A 425 -27.00 -13.52 -1.27
C SER A 425 -26.50 -13.12 -2.67
N ASP A 426 -27.42 -12.78 -3.57
CA ASP A 426 -27.08 -12.35 -4.94
C ASP A 426 -26.24 -11.06 -4.96
N LEU A 427 -26.42 -10.20 -3.96
CA LEU A 427 -25.65 -8.98 -3.73
C LEU A 427 -24.50 -9.15 -2.73
N GLY A 428 -24.25 -10.36 -2.23
CA GLY A 428 -23.19 -10.67 -1.25
C GLY A 428 -21.79 -10.25 -1.72
N TRP A 429 -21.55 -10.23 -3.04
CA TRP A 429 -20.27 -9.75 -3.60
C TRP A 429 -20.01 -8.25 -3.33
N ARG A 430 -21.04 -7.42 -3.14
CA ARG A 430 -20.90 -6.00 -2.77
C ARG A 430 -20.31 -5.86 -1.37
N ARG A 431 -20.71 -6.73 -0.43
CA ARG A 431 -20.19 -6.76 0.95
C ARG A 431 -18.69 -7.07 0.96
N LEU A 432 -18.27 -8.08 0.18
CA LEU A 432 -16.85 -8.40 0.02
C LEU A 432 -16.06 -7.25 -0.60
N ASN A 433 -16.57 -6.62 -1.67
CA ASN A 433 -15.94 -5.46 -2.30
C ASN A 433 -15.75 -4.30 -1.31
N VAL A 434 -16.75 -4.05 -0.46
CA VAL A 434 -16.66 -3.01 0.57
C VAL A 434 -15.53 -3.34 1.55
N ILE A 435 -15.52 -4.50 2.20
CA ILE A 435 -14.47 -4.84 3.18
C ILE A 435 -13.07 -4.81 2.55
N ALA A 436 -12.90 -5.37 1.35
CA ALA A 436 -11.60 -5.44 0.68
C ALA A 436 -10.99 -4.06 0.38
N THR A 437 -11.80 -2.99 0.36
CA THR A 437 -11.40 -1.64 -0.06
C THR A 437 -11.34 -0.61 1.07
N ARG A 438 -11.34 -1.06 2.34
CA ARG A 438 -11.33 -0.18 3.53
C ARG A 438 -9.93 0.25 3.99
N ALA A 439 -8.89 -0.46 3.60
CA ALA A 439 -7.53 -0.16 4.05
C ALA A 439 -6.84 0.91 3.19
N ARG A 440 -6.09 1.82 3.84
CA ARG A 440 -5.16 2.72 3.15
C ARG A 440 -3.81 2.07 2.89
N GLN A 441 -3.29 1.26 3.81
CA GLN A 441 -1.92 0.71 3.73
C GLN A 441 -1.88 -0.81 3.70
N ARG A 442 -2.59 -1.47 4.62
CA ARG A 442 -2.49 -2.93 4.80
C ARG A 442 -3.82 -3.58 5.14
N VAL A 443 -4.05 -4.77 4.58
CA VAL A 443 -5.08 -5.71 4.99
C VAL A 443 -4.42 -6.97 5.54
N GLU A 444 -4.89 -7.43 6.69
CA GLU A 444 -4.57 -8.76 7.23
C GLU A 444 -5.84 -9.60 7.28
N VAL A 445 -5.86 -10.73 6.57
CA VAL A 445 -6.99 -11.66 6.55
C VAL A 445 -6.72 -12.81 7.52
N PHE A 446 -7.56 -12.94 8.53
CA PHE A 446 -7.56 -14.05 9.48
C PHE A 446 -8.59 -15.09 9.04
N THR A 447 -8.14 -16.31 8.82
CA THR A 447 -9.04 -17.38 8.38
C THR A 447 -8.58 -18.75 8.84
N SER A 448 -9.54 -19.59 9.22
CA SER A 448 -9.29 -21.00 9.54
C SER A 448 -9.76 -21.95 8.44
N MET A 449 -9.95 -21.43 7.20
CA MET A 449 -10.31 -22.21 6.01
C MET A 449 -9.34 -21.90 4.87
N ARG A 450 -9.10 -22.88 4.01
CA ARG A 450 -8.33 -22.72 2.77
C ARG A 450 -9.26 -22.40 1.62
N PRO A 451 -8.77 -21.76 0.54
CA PRO A 451 -9.61 -21.53 -0.63
C PRO A 451 -10.17 -22.82 -1.25
N ILE A 452 -9.41 -23.92 -1.19
CA ILE A 452 -9.85 -25.24 -1.67
C ILE A 452 -11.04 -25.81 -0.89
N ASP A 453 -11.27 -25.35 0.34
CA ASP A 453 -12.41 -25.78 1.15
C ASP A 453 -13.74 -25.15 0.67
N ILE A 454 -13.67 -24.08 -0.12
CA ILE A 454 -14.84 -23.43 -0.73
C ILE A 454 -15.19 -24.13 -2.04
N ARG A 455 -16.30 -24.85 -2.01
CA ARG A 455 -16.80 -25.62 -3.16
C ARG A 455 -17.50 -24.67 -4.12
N ILE A 456 -17.03 -24.65 -5.37
CA ILE A 456 -17.63 -23.87 -6.46
C ILE A 456 -18.21 -24.83 -7.50
N ASP A 457 -19.44 -24.55 -7.90
CA ASP A 457 -20.14 -25.11 -9.05
C ASP A 457 -20.72 -23.99 -9.94
N VAL A 458 -21.40 -24.37 -11.01
CA VAL A 458 -22.02 -23.44 -11.98
C VAL A 458 -23.08 -22.55 -11.32
N SER A 459 -23.79 -23.05 -10.31
CA SER A 459 -24.88 -22.37 -9.60
C SER A 459 -24.41 -21.49 -8.43
N THR A 460 -23.11 -21.53 -8.10
CA THR A 460 -22.55 -20.79 -6.96
C THR A 460 -22.74 -19.29 -7.14
N ARG A 461 -23.07 -18.55 -6.07
CA ARG A 461 -23.30 -17.10 -6.16
C ARG A 461 -21.98 -16.35 -6.41
N LYS A 462 -22.07 -15.16 -7.01
CA LYS A 462 -20.89 -14.31 -7.30
C LYS A 462 -20.08 -14.01 -6.04
N GLY A 463 -20.74 -13.77 -4.89
CA GLY A 463 -20.07 -13.49 -3.61
C GLY A 463 -19.14 -14.60 -3.16
N ILE A 464 -19.60 -15.85 -3.20
CA ILE A 464 -18.81 -17.03 -2.78
C ILE A 464 -17.63 -17.27 -3.73
N ARG A 465 -17.84 -17.15 -5.05
CA ARG A 465 -16.74 -17.24 -6.03
C ARG A 465 -15.67 -16.18 -5.78
N ALA A 466 -16.08 -14.95 -5.51
CA ALA A 466 -15.18 -13.86 -5.21
C ALA A 466 -14.45 -14.07 -3.86
N LEU A 467 -15.12 -14.62 -2.84
CA LEU A 467 -14.46 -14.95 -1.57
C LEU A 467 -13.32 -15.94 -1.78
N ARG A 468 -13.56 -17.04 -2.50
CA ARG A 468 -12.50 -18.00 -2.80
C ARG A 468 -11.34 -17.35 -3.54
N ALA A 469 -11.62 -16.59 -4.59
CA ALA A 469 -10.58 -15.88 -5.33
C ALA A 469 -9.81 -14.88 -4.45
N TYR A 470 -10.49 -14.23 -3.49
CA TYR A 470 -9.85 -13.30 -2.57
C TYR A 470 -8.91 -14.01 -1.58
N LEU A 471 -9.29 -15.18 -1.08
CA LEU A 471 -8.40 -16.00 -0.24
C LEU A 471 -7.21 -16.54 -1.03
N GLU A 472 -7.42 -16.99 -2.27
CA GLU A 472 -6.32 -17.39 -3.17
C GLU A 472 -5.35 -16.23 -3.39
N TYR A 473 -5.88 -15.02 -3.58
CA TYR A 473 -5.11 -13.79 -3.73
C TYR A 473 -4.31 -13.43 -2.47
N ALA A 474 -4.94 -13.50 -1.30
CA ALA A 474 -4.31 -13.17 -0.03
C ALA A 474 -3.23 -14.20 0.40
N GLU A 475 -3.42 -15.49 0.09
CA GLU A 475 -2.46 -16.56 0.41
C GLU A 475 -1.21 -16.52 -0.49
N SER A 476 -1.40 -16.27 -1.78
CA SER A 476 -0.30 -16.25 -2.76
C SER A 476 0.50 -14.94 -2.75
N GLY A 477 -0.07 -13.85 -2.22
CA GLY A 477 0.44 -12.48 -2.39
C GLY A 477 0.54 -12.06 -3.87
N ARG A 478 0.07 -12.89 -4.80
CA ARG A 478 0.24 -12.80 -6.24
C ARG A 478 -0.94 -13.50 -6.88
N PHE A 479 -1.83 -12.74 -7.52
CA PHE A 479 -2.88 -13.35 -8.33
C PHE A 479 -2.22 -14.27 -9.37
N SER A 480 -2.43 -15.59 -9.25
CA SER A 480 -2.03 -16.56 -10.28
C SER A 480 -2.71 -16.12 -11.58
N ASP A 481 -1.89 -15.62 -12.50
CA ASP A 481 -2.21 -15.12 -13.84
C ASP A 481 -2.78 -13.69 -14.03
N LEU A 482 -2.87 -12.82 -13.01
CA LEU A 482 -3.33 -11.41 -13.21
C LEU A 482 -2.48 -10.30 -12.58
N GLY A 483 -1.26 -10.60 -12.13
CA GLY A 483 -0.42 -9.58 -11.47
C GLY A 483 1.06 -9.87 -11.54
N LYS A 484 1.59 -10.23 -12.71
CA LYS A 484 3.02 -9.92 -12.93
C LYS A 484 3.13 -8.40 -12.83
N PRO A 485 4.06 -7.85 -12.04
CA PRO A 485 4.50 -6.49 -12.32
C PRO A 485 4.94 -6.52 -13.77
N THR A 486 4.27 -5.77 -14.61
CA THR A 486 4.75 -5.55 -15.96
C THR A 486 6.05 -4.79 -15.80
N GLY A 487 7.16 -5.52 -15.81
CA GLY A 487 8.31 -5.08 -16.60
C GLY A 487 7.87 -5.10 -18.06
N GLY A 488 6.96 -4.19 -18.42
CA GLY A 488 6.54 -4.01 -19.80
C GLY A 488 7.77 -3.65 -20.63
N SER A 489 7.72 -3.88 -21.93
CA SER A 489 8.76 -3.28 -22.77
C SER A 489 8.66 -1.75 -22.63
N PRO A 490 9.79 -1.03 -22.55
CA PRO A 490 9.79 0.43 -22.61
C PRO A 490 8.93 0.92 -23.78
N GLU A 491 8.15 1.98 -23.59
CA GLU A 491 7.23 2.49 -24.62
C GLU A 491 7.97 3.27 -25.71
N SER A 492 9.22 3.66 -25.45
CA SER A 492 10.05 4.40 -26.37
C SER A 492 11.52 3.98 -26.35
N GLU A 493 12.19 4.10 -27.50
CA GLU A 493 13.66 3.96 -27.62
C GLU A 493 14.41 4.95 -26.71
N PHE A 494 13.77 6.06 -26.35
CA PHE A 494 14.30 7.02 -25.40
C PHE A 494 14.38 6.42 -23.98
N GLU A 495 13.31 5.80 -23.49
CA GLU A 495 13.31 5.08 -22.21
C GLU A 495 14.33 3.93 -22.20
N VAL A 496 14.43 3.17 -23.29
CA VAL A 496 15.46 2.11 -23.45
C VAL A 496 16.86 2.70 -23.27
N ALA A 497 17.14 3.85 -23.90
CA ALA A 497 18.44 4.51 -23.82
C ALA A 497 18.77 5.02 -22.42
N VAL A 498 17.78 5.50 -21.66
CA VAL A 498 17.92 5.92 -20.26
C VAL A 498 18.19 4.71 -19.37
N ALA A 499 17.35 3.68 -19.46
CA ALA A 499 17.48 2.46 -18.67
C ALA A 499 18.83 1.76 -18.92
N LYS A 500 19.30 1.73 -20.17
CA LYS A 500 20.61 1.18 -20.51
C LYS A 500 21.74 1.89 -19.79
N ILE A 501 21.73 3.23 -19.73
CA ILE A 501 22.77 3.98 -19.03
C ILE A 501 22.77 3.67 -17.53
N LEU A 502 21.59 3.59 -16.92
CA LEU A 502 21.48 3.25 -15.50
C LEU A 502 22.01 1.84 -15.22
N ASN A 503 21.70 0.87 -16.08
CA ASN A 503 22.22 -0.48 -16.00
C ASN A 503 23.75 -0.51 -16.19
N ASP A 504 24.29 0.24 -17.17
CA ASP A 504 25.74 0.36 -17.41
C ASP A 504 26.47 0.99 -16.20
N LEU A 505 25.78 1.82 -15.42
CA LEU A 505 26.25 2.41 -14.17
C LEU A 505 26.08 1.50 -12.94
N GLY A 506 25.50 0.30 -13.12
CA GLY A 506 25.34 -0.70 -12.07
C GLY A 506 24.04 -0.61 -11.28
N TYR A 507 23.06 0.19 -11.71
CA TYR A 507 21.74 0.24 -11.09
C TYR A 507 20.74 -0.65 -11.80
N GLU A 508 19.94 -1.39 -11.05
CA GLU A 508 18.87 -2.21 -11.61
C GLU A 508 17.60 -1.39 -11.85
N CYS A 509 17.07 -1.45 -13.07
CA CYS A 509 15.90 -0.69 -13.49
C CYS A 509 14.76 -1.61 -13.91
N VAL A 510 13.54 -1.25 -13.52
CA VAL A 510 12.30 -1.90 -13.96
C VAL A 510 11.53 -0.93 -14.85
N PRO A 511 11.31 -1.22 -16.14
CA PRO A 511 10.49 -0.38 -17.00
C PRO A 511 9.00 -0.53 -16.69
N GLN A 512 8.22 0.51 -16.95
CA GLN A 512 6.74 0.50 -16.91
C GLN A 512 6.17 -0.02 -15.58
N VAL A 513 6.68 0.48 -14.46
CA VAL A 513 6.24 0.10 -13.11
C VAL A 513 4.83 0.65 -12.87
N GLY A 514 3.84 -0.24 -12.74
CA GLY A 514 2.46 0.18 -12.65
C GLY A 514 1.46 -0.96 -12.78
N VAL A 515 0.20 -0.64 -12.52
CA VAL A 515 -0.94 -1.51 -12.81
C VAL A 515 -2.12 -0.67 -13.30
N ALA A 516 -3.06 -1.31 -13.98
CA ALA A 516 -4.37 -0.75 -14.30
C ALA A 516 -4.33 0.67 -14.93
N GLY A 517 -3.53 0.85 -15.98
CA GLY A 517 -3.56 2.07 -16.81
C GLY A 517 -2.79 3.28 -16.25
N PHE A 518 -2.00 3.12 -15.18
CA PHE A 518 -1.02 4.11 -14.75
C PHE A 518 0.35 3.45 -14.52
N PHE A 519 1.36 3.93 -15.24
CA PHE A 519 2.71 3.40 -15.20
C PHE A 519 3.73 4.53 -14.99
N VAL A 520 4.74 4.26 -14.19
CA VAL A 520 5.99 5.03 -14.07
C VAL A 520 6.96 4.46 -15.11
N ASP A 521 7.52 5.33 -15.94
CA ASP A 521 8.27 4.89 -17.13
C ASP A 521 9.45 3.99 -16.75
N ILE A 522 10.22 4.36 -15.72
CA ILE A 522 11.32 3.56 -15.19
C ILE A 522 11.35 3.67 -13.66
N GLY A 523 11.29 2.54 -12.95
CA GLY A 523 11.55 2.46 -11.51
C GLY A 523 12.99 2.02 -11.25
N LEU A 524 13.73 2.81 -10.47
CA LEU A 524 15.09 2.49 -10.04
C LEU A 524 15.05 1.71 -8.72
N LEU A 525 15.54 0.47 -8.69
CA LEU A 525 15.53 -0.35 -7.48
C LEU A 525 16.50 0.17 -6.43
N HIS A 526 16.12 0.02 -5.16
CA HIS A 526 16.95 0.43 -4.04
C HIS A 526 18.10 -0.57 -3.82
N PRO A 527 19.38 -0.14 -3.89
CA PRO A 527 20.52 -1.06 -3.79
C PRO A 527 20.60 -1.83 -2.45
N ASP A 528 20.23 -1.19 -1.34
CA ASP A 528 20.32 -1.80 -0.01
C ASP A 528 18.99 -2.42 0.48
N ARG A 529 17.90 -2.35 -0.30
CA ARG A 529 16.56 -2.78 0.12
C ARG A 529 15.86 -3.54 -1.01
N PRO A 530 15.99 -4.88 -1.03
CA PRO A 530 15.30 -5.71 -2.01
C PRO A 530 13.78 -5.46 -1.96
N GLY A 531 13.16 -5.30 -3.12
CA GLY A 531 11.71 -5.10 -3.24
C GLY A 531 11.23 -3.65 -3.03
N GLU A 532 12.13 -2.68 -2.87
CA GLU A 532 11.80 -1.24 -2.85
C GLU A 532 12.42 -0.49 -4.04
N PHE A 533 11.75 0.57 -4.48
CA PHE A 533 12.26 1.53 -5.44
C PHE A 533 12.85 2.75 -4.72
N LEU A 534 14.07 3.14 -5.08
CA LEU A 534 14.70 4.38 -4.61
C LEU A 534 13.97 5.61 -5.16
N MET A 535 13.60 5.54 -6.44
CA MET A 535 12.96 6.63 -7.19
C MET A 535 12.32 6.14 -8.48
N GLY A 536 11.38 6.93 -8.99
CA GLY A 536 10.79 6.78 -10.31
C GLY A 536 11.37 7.81 -11.25
N ILE A 537 11.59 7.42 -12.50
CA ILE A 537 12.05 8.29 -13.57
C ILE A 537 10.92 8.43 -14.59
N GLU A 538 10.52 9.67 -14.84
CA GLU A 538 9.53 10.00 -15.87
C GLU A 538 10.19 10.66 -17.06
N CYS A 539 9.92 10.11 -18.23
CA CYS A 539 10.26 10.63 -19.54
C CYS A 539 9.06 11.39 -20.12
N ASP A 540 9.29 12.33 -21.03
CA ASP A 540 8.25 13.09 -21.71
C ASP A 540 7.65 12.36 -22.92
N GLY A 541 7.35 11.06 -22.75
CA GLY A 541 6.84 10.16 -23.78
C GLY A 541 5.36 10.37 -24.15
N ALA A 542 4.79 9.42 -24.91
CA ALA A 542 3.39 9.47 -25.37
C ALA A 542 2.35 9.65 -24.23
N PRO A 543 2.51 9.04 -23.04
CA PRO A 543 1.63 9.29 -21.89
C PRO A 543 1.62 10.76 -21.44
N TYR A 544 2.78 11.43 -21.44
CA TYR A 544 2.90 12.86 -21.13
C TYR A 544 2.10 13.73 -22.12
N HIS A 545 2.13 13.38 -23.41
CA HIS A 545 1.43 14.12 -24.46
C HIS A 545 -0.09 13.88 -24.50
N SER A 546 -0.56 12.72 -24.03
CA SER A 546 -1.99 12.34 -24.08
C SER A 546 -2.84 12.92 -22.94
N ALA A 547 -2.21 13.56 -21.95
CA ALA A 547 -2.90 14.16 -20.82
C ALA A 547 -3.84 15.30 -21.26
N ARG A 548 -5.08 15.30 -20.74
CA ARG A 548 -6.14 16.24 -21.15
C ARG A 548 -5.91 17.67 -20.67
N SER A 549 -5.18 17.86 -19.58
CA SER A 549 -4.93 19.18 -19.01
C SER A 549 -3.50 19.32 -18.48
N ILE A 550 -3.00 20.56 -18.45
CA ILE A 550 -1.70 20.91 -17.84
C ILE A 550 -1.70 20.56 -16.35
N ARG A 551 -2.85 20.73 -15.68
CA ARG A 551 -3.02 20.37 -14.26
C ARG A 551 -2.81 18.88 -14.04
N ASP A 552 -3.38 18.03 -14.88
CA ASP A 552 -3.21 16.58 -14.77
C ASP A 552 -1.76 16.18 -15.03
N ARG A 553 -1.19 16.71 -16.12
CA ARG A 553 0.13 16.34 -16.63
C ARG A 553 1.28 16.79 -15.73
N ASP A 554 1.27 18.06 -15.33
CA ASP A 554 2.43 18.71 -14.74
C ASP A 554 2.33 18.90 -13.22
N ARG A 555 1.12 18.80 -12.63
CA ARG A 555 0.90 18.94 -11.19
C ARG A 555 0.38 17.66 -10.55
N LEU A 556 -0.86 17.25 -10.88
CA LEU A 556 -1.55 16.19 -10.15
C LEU A 556 -0.83 14.84 -10.25
N ARG A 557 -0.36 14.47 -11.44
CA ARG A 557 0.36 13.20 -11.65
C ARG A 557 1.56 13.05 -10.70
N GLN A 558 2.39 14.09 -10.62
CA GLN A 558 3.57 14.10 -9.76
C GLN A 558 3.17 14.15 -8.28
N GLU A 559 2.22 15.02 -7.89
CA GLU A 559 1.75 15.12 -6.50
C GLU A 559 1.17 13.80 -5.99
N ILE A 560 0.47 13.05 -6.83
CA ILE A 560 -0.10 11.75 -6.45
C ILE A 560 1.02 10.74 -6.22
N LEU A 561 1.96 10.60 -7.15
CA LEU A 561 3.10 9.69 -6.99
C LEU A 561 3.92 10.02 -5.74
N GLU A 562 4.21 11.30 -5.52
CA GLU A 562 4.92 11.77 -4.32
C GLU A 562 4.12 11.50 -3.03
N SER A 563 2.79 11.65 -3.06
CA SER A 563 1.93 11.27 -1.92
C SER A 563 1.93 9.77 -1.63
N LYS A 564 2.28 8.92 -2.61
CA LYS A 564 2.48 7.47 -2.45
C LYS A 564 3.90 7.11 -2.01
N GLY A 565 4.75 8.10 -1.79
CA GLY A 565 6.13 7.93 -1.34
C GLY A 565 7.15 7.82 -2.46
N TRP A 566 6.76 8.02 -3.73
CA TRP A 566 7.73 8.08 -4.81
C TRP A 566 8.56 9.36 -4.73
N PHE A 567 9.86 9.23 -4.98
CA PHE A 567 10.68 10.34 -5.42
C PHE A 567 10.73 10.33 -6.94
N ILE A 568 10.22 11.36 -7.61
CA ILE A 568 10.15 11.41 -9.08
C ILE A 568 11.25 12.31 -9.64
N HIS A 569 12.06 11.75 -10.53
CA HIS A 569 13.02 12.52 -11.34
C HIS A 569 12.57 12.54 -12.79
N ARG A 570 12.53 13.72 -13.39
CA ARG A 570 12.02 13.88 -14.75
C ARG A 570 13.16 14.16 -15.72
N ILE A 571 13.15 13.45 -16.85
CA ILE A 571 14.10 13.62 -17.94
C ILE A 571 13.32 14.07 -19.18
N TRP A 572 13.72 15.21 -19.76
CA TRP A 572 13.13 15.73 -20.98
C TRP A 572 13.94 15.25 -22.19
N SER A 573 13.26 14.68 -23.18
CA SER A 573 13.84 14.21 -24.44
C SER A 573 14.67 15.30 -25.11
N THR A 574 14.18 16.54 -25.14
CA THR A 574 14.88 17.71 -25.70
C THR A 574 16.22 17.98 -25.02
N THR A 575 16.26 17.94 -23.69
CA THR A 575 17.49 18.10 -22.90
C THR A 575 18.42 16.89 -23.08
N TRP A 576 17.85 15.69 -23.11
CA TRP A 576 18.61 14.45 -23.28
C TRP A 576 19.37 14.41 -24.60
N PHE A 577 18.73 14.78 -25.71
CA PHE A 577 19.39 14.78 -27.02
C PHE A 577 20.32 15.98 -27.24
N HIS A 578 20.07 17.12 -26.60
CA HIS A 578 20.92 18.31 -26.75
C HIS A 578 22.13 18.32 -25.82
N THR A 579 21.97 17.91 -24.55
CA THR A 579 23.02 17.94 -23.51
C THR A 579 23.06 16.62 -22.72
N ARG A 580 23.21 15.50 -23.43
CA ARG A 580 23.14 14.14 -22.85
C ARG A 580 24.05 13.94 -21.64
N LEU A 581 25.34 14.27 -21.75
CA LEU A 581 26.31 14.03 -20.68
C LEU A 581 25.95 14.80 -19.41
N ALA A 582 25.59 16.07 -19.53
CA ALA A 582 25.18 16.89 -18.39
C ALA A 582 23.90 16.36 -17.71
N GLU A 583 22.99 15.79 -18.50
CA GLU A 583 21.77 15.17 -17.98
C GLU A 583 22.04 13.86 -17.25
N ILE A 584 22.99 13.05 -17.74
CA ILE A 584 23.47 11.85 -17.04
C ILE A 584 24.13 12.24 -15.71
N ASP A 585 25.00 13.24 -15.70
CA ASP A 585 25.65 13.72 -14.47
C ASP A 585 24.62 14.20 -13.43
N ARG A 586 23.56 14.89 -13.89
CA ARG A 586 22.44 15.33 -13.04
C ARG A 586 21.68 14.14 -12.45
N LEU A 587 21.40 13.13 -13.25
CA LEU A 587 20.71 11.92 -12.83
C LEU A 587 21.55 11.17 -11.77
N VAL A 588 22.84 10.95 -12.02
CA VAL A 588 23.75 10.26 -11.09
C VAL A 588 23.88 11.01 -9.76
N ARG A 589 24.01 12.33 -9.82
CA ARG A 589 24.04 13.17 -8.62
C ARG A 589 22.76 13.03 -7.81
N THR A 590 21.61 13.09 -8.47
CA THR A 590 20.30 12.93 -7.82
C THR A 590 20.17 11.58 -7.13
N ILE A 591 20.59 10.49 -7.81
CA ILE A 591 20.58 9.13 -7.27
C ILE A 591 21.45 9.06 -6.01
N SER A 592 22.67 9.62 -6.07
CA SER A 592 23.61 9.61 -4.95
C SER A 592 23.08 10.37 -3.74
N GLU A 593 22.55 11.59 -3.95
CA GLU A 593 21.95 12.41 -2.89
C GLU A 593 20.75 11.69 -2.24
N ARG A 594 19.89 11.07 -3.05
CA ARG A 594 18.71 10.33 -2.58
C ARG A 594 19.10 9.10 -1.76
N LEU A 595 20.08 8.33 -2.23
CA LEU A 595 20.57 7.13 -1.54
C LEU A 595 21.18 7.50 -0.18
N GLU A 596 21.95 8.58 -0.11
CA GLU A 596 22.48 9.08 1.16
C GLU A 596 21.37 9.51 2.13
N GLU A 597 20.35 10.23 1.63
CA GLU A 597 19.23 10.67 2.46
C GLU A 597 18.48 9.47 3.05
N ASP A 598 18.17 8.44 2.24
CA ASP A 598 17.46 7.25 2.70
C ASP A 598 18.28 6.42 3.69
N ARG A 599 19.59 6.30 3.48
CA ARG A 599 20.51 5.65 4.44
C ARG A 599 20.54 6.39 5.78
N ARG A 600 20.48 7.74 5.77
CA ARG A 600 20.43 8.54 7.01
C ARG A 600 19.08 8.37 7.73
N ARG A 601 17.97 8.43 7.00
CA ARG A 601 16.62 8.22 7.57
C ARG A 601 16.50 6.84 8.21
N TRP A 602 17.01 5.80 7.54
CA TRP A 602 16.96 4.43 8.05
C TRP A 602 17.71 4.26 9.36
N LYS A 603 18.93 4.78 9.47
CA LYS A 603 19.70 4.73 10.72
C LYS A 603 18.92 5.34 11.90
N LEU A 604 18.15 6.41 11.65
CA LEU A 604 17.31 7.02 12.68
C LEU A 604 16.15 6.10 13.13
N VAL A 605 15.53 5.39 12.19
CA VAL A 605 14.38 4.49 12.45
C VAL A 605 14.83 3.19 13.12
N SER A 606 15.92 2.56 12.66
CA SER A 606 16.43 1.31 13.23
C SER A 606 16.91 1.45 14.68
N THR A 607 17.33 2.65 15.09
CA THR A 607 17.70 2.93 16.49
C THR A 607 16.48 2.93 17.42
N ASN A 608 15.27 3.19 16.88
CA ASN A 608 14.00 3.08 17.61
C ASN A 608 13.41 1.66 17.55
N GLU A 609 13.55 0.95 16.43
CA GLU A 609 12.97 -0.39 16.22
C GLU A 609 13.68 -1.51 17.01
N GLN A 610 14.96 -1.36 17.38
CA GLN A 610 15.69 -2.34 18.21
C GLN A 610 15.13 -2.54 19.64
N SER A 611 14.05 -1.85 20.00
CA SER A 611 13.36 -2.02 21.30
C SER A 611 12.09 -2.89 21.23
N VAL A 612 11.65 -3.32 20.04
CA VAL A 612 10.46 -4.17 19.86
C VAL A 612 10.68 -5.14 18.69
N GLU A 613 11.31 -6.29 18.93
CA GLU A 613 11.40 -7.37 17.94
C GLU A 613 10.12 -8.21 17.91
N MET A 614 9.55 -8.37 16.70
CA MET A 614 8.42 -9.25 16.41
C MET A 614 8.85 -10.72 16.39
N VAL A 615 8.19 -11.57 17.18
CA VAL A 615 8.31 -13.04 17.05
C VAL A 615 7.50 -13.48 15.83
N THR A 616 8.18 -13.83 14.74
CA THR A 616 7.56 -14.57 13.63
C THR A 616 7.72 -16.06 13.97
N VAL A 617 6.67 -16.74 14.42
CA VAL A 617 6.69 -18.20 14.55
C VAL A 617 6.58 -18.78 13.15
N THR A 618 7.73 -19.04 12.51
CA THR A 618 7.83 -19.98 11.40
C THR A 618 8.87 -21.01 11.80
N ARG A 619 8.41 -22.17 12.27
CA ARG A 619 9.26 -23.36 12.35
C ARG A 619 9.54 -23.82 10.93
N GLN A 620 10.77 -23.71 10.46
CA GLN A 620 11.41 -24.68 9.56
C GLN A 620 12.94 -24.57 9.65
N PRO A 621 13.65 -25.67 9.36
CA PRO A 621 14.92 -26.01 9.99
C PRO A 621 16.09 -25.35 9.28
N GLU A 622 16.94 -24.65 10.03
CA GLU A 622 18.27 -24.31 9.55
C GLU A 622 19.31 -25.12 10.30
N THR A 623 19.91 -26.02 9.54
CA THR A 623 21.26 -26.54 9.72
C THR A 623 22.20 -25.42 10.16
N LYS A 624 22.81 -25.58 11.33
CA LYS A 624 24.03 -24.86 11.67
C LYS A 624 25.21 -25.81 11.68
N ASP A 625 26.23 -25.33 10.99
CA ASP A 625 27.53 -25.93 10.80
C ASP A 625 28.16 -26.39 12.11
N ILE A 626 28.69 -27.60 12.03
CA ILE A 626 29.55 -28.23 13.02
C ILE A 626 30.90 -27.52 12.92
N GLU A 627 31.22 -26.70 13.91
CA GLU A 627 32.62 -26.45 14.26
C GLU A 627 32.88 -26.88 15.71
N GLN A 628 33.63 -27.99 15.78
CA GLN A 628 34.50 -28.45 16.86
C GLN A 628 33.83 -28.78 18.20
N GLN A 629 33.50 -30.06 18.39
CA GLN A 629 33.68 -30.70 19.70
C GLN A 629 34.40 -32.04 19.55
N ASP A 630 35.51 -32.11 20.28
CA ASP A 630 36.35 -33.27 20.52
C ASP A 630 35.55 -34.49 20.99
N GLU A 631 36.09 -35.66 20.64
CA GLU A 631 35.68 -36.98 21.14
C GLU A 631 35.40 -36.99 22.65
N LYS A 632 34.19 -37.38 23.06
CA LYS A 632 33.98 -38.08 24.34
C LYS A 632 32.92 -39.16 24.24
N ILE A 633 33.41 -40.38 24.30
CA ILE A 633 32.68 -41.64 24.40
C ILE A 633 32.02 -41.71 25.79
N GLY A 634 30.70 -41.94 25.83
CA GLY A 634 30.01 -42.67 26.91
C GLY A 634 29.78 -41.97 28.25
N GLU A 635 29.49 -40.66 28.29
CA GLU A 635 29.10 -39.98 29.52
C GLU A 635 27.59 -40.12 29.81
N SER A 636 27.21 -40.44 31.04
CA SER A 636 25.81 -40.59 31.42
C SER A 636 25.08 -39.24 31.51
N LEU A 637 23.75 -39.24 31.35
CA LEU A 637 22.92 -38.03 31.50
C LEU A 637 23.11 -37.38 32.88
N GLU A 638 23.27 -38.20 33.93
CA GLU A 638 23.53 -37.72 35.28
C GLU A 638 24.85 -36.91 35.35
N GLU A 639 25.96 -37.46 34.84
CA GLU A 639 27.26 -36.78 34.80
C GLU A 639 27.23 -35.49 33.97
N THR A 640 26.46 -35.50 32.88
CA THR A 640 26.29 -34.34 31.99
C THR A 640 25.53 -33.21 32.69
N LEU A 641 24.46 -33.53 33.41
CA LEU A 641 23.72 -32.56 34.22
C LEU A 641 24.54 -32.07 35.41
N GLU A 642 25.36 -32.92 36.03
CA GLU A 642 26.29 -32.48 37.08
C GLU A 642 27.34 -31.48 36.55
N ARG A 643 27.90 -31.75 35.36
CA ARG A 643 28.84 -30.84 34.70
C ARG A 643 28.17 -29.53 34.28
N TYR A 644 26.94 -29.61 33.75
CA TYR A 644 26.16 -28.42 33.38
C TYR A 644 25.95 -27.51 34.59
N TRP A 645 25.55 -28.09 35.74
CA TRP A 645 25.40 -27.32 36.97
C TRP A 645 26.72 -26.67 37.41
N ALA A 646 27.82 -27.43 37.47
CA ALA A 646 29.12 -26.93 37.93
C ALA A 646 29.64 -25.76 37.06
N LYS A 647 29.36 -25.80 35.75
CA LYS A 647 29.82 -24.77 34.80
C LYS A 647 28.92 -23.54 34.76
N ASN A 648 27.60 -23.74 34.74
CA ASN A 648 26.66 -22.68 34.36
C ASN A 648 25.86 -22.13 35.55
N ILE A 649 25.58 -22.96 36.56
CA ILE A 649 24.68 -22.60 37.68
C ILE A 649 25.49 -22.32 38.97
N GLN A 650 26.43 -23.20 39.33
CA GLN A 650 27.23 -23.09 40.56
C GLN A 650 27.95 -21.73 40.74
N PRO A 651 28.50 -21.07 39.69
CA PRO A 651 29.17 -19.78 39.86
C PRO A 651 28.24 -18.66 40.36
N GLN A 652 26.94 -18.75 40.04
CA GLN A 652 25.93 -17.74 40.41
C GLN A 652 25.09 -18.21 41.61
N PHE A 653 24.91 -19.52 41.76
CA PHE A 653 24.08 -20.15 42.77
C PHE A 653 24.84 -21.35 43.39
N PRO A 654 25.66 -21.12 44.44
CA PRO A 654 26.56 -22.14 44.97
C PRO A 654 25.86 -23.18 45.86
N ASP A 655 24.63 -22.92 46.31
CA ASP A 655 23.87 -23.84 47.15
C ASP A 655 23.28 -25.00 46.33
N ARG A 656 23.76 -26.22 46.58
CA ARG A 656 23.37 -27.42 45.83
C ARG A 656 22.02 -27.99 46.27
N GLU A 657 21.59 -27.77 47.51
CA GLU A 657 20.35 -28.36 48.03
C GLU A 657 19.11 -27.66 47.48
N SER A 658 19.19 -26.34 47.25
CA SER A 658 18.10 -25.53 46.67
C SER A 658 18.20 -25.33 45.15
N SER A 659 19.11 -26.02 44.47
CA SER A 659 19.32 -25.82 43.03
C SER A 659 18.28 -26.55 42.16
N ILE A 660 18.01 -26.00 40.96
CA ILE A 660 17.26 -26.66 39.87
C ILE A 660 17.94 -27.95 39.38
N LEU A 661 19.20 -28.18 39.73
CA LEU A 661 19.90 -29.44 39.53
C LEU A 661 20.39 -30.02 40.87
N SER A 662 19.60 -29.93 41.93
CA SER A 662 19.90 -30.67 43.17
C SER A 662 20.02 -32.18 42.91
N ARG A 663 20.70 -32.92 43.79
CA ARG A 663 20.89 -34.38 43.58
C ARG A 663 19.57 -35.14 43.41
N ARG A 664 18.54 -34.74 44.16
CA ARG A 664 17.19 -35.31 44.05
C ARG A 664 16.51 -34.90 42.74
N MET A 665 16.77 -33.70 42.25
CA MET A 665 16.25 -33.22 40.97
C MET A 665 16.88 -33.98 39.80
N ILE A 666 18.20 -34.14 39.79
CA ILE A 666 18.91 -34.89 38.75
C ILE A 666 18.40 -36.34 38.70
N GLN A 667 18.19 -37.00 39.84
CA GLN A 667 17.61 -38.35 39.86
C GLN A 667 16.21 -38.40 39.24
N ALA A 668 15.34 -37.42 39.53
CA ALA A 668 14.01 -37.34 38.95
C ALA A 668 14.04 -37.09 37.43
N LEU A 669 14.96 -36.24 36.97
CA LEU A 669 15.15 -35.90 35.56
C LEU A 669 15.76 -37.06 34.78
N THR A 670 16.77 -37.74 35.30
CA THR A 670 17.38 -38.92 34.67
C THR A 670 16.39 -40.09 34.56
N ALA A 671 15.47 -40.23 35.53
CA ALA A 671 14.48 -41.30 35.55
C ALA A 671 13.30 -41.08 34.59
N ARG A 672 12.84 -39.83 34.42
CA ARG A 672 11.63 -39.50 33.64
C ARG A 672 11.89 -38.78 32.32
N ARG A 673 13.12 -38.26 32.13
CA ARG A 673 13.62 -37.60 30.92
C ARG A 673 12.61 -36.63 30.28
N PRO A 674 12.17 -35.59 31.01
CA PRO A 674 11.27 -34.60 30.43
C PRO A 674 12.01 -33.77 29.36
N ASP A 675 11.40 -33.64 28.18
CA ASP A 675 11.89 -32.84 27.05
C ASP A 675 11.05 -31.57 26.82
N THR A 676 9.96 -31.39 27.57
CA THR A 676 9.14 -30.17 27.59
C THR A 676 8.94 -29.64 29.00
N GLU A 677 8.66 -28.34 29.15
CA GLU A 677 8.37 -27.73 30.45
C GLU A 677 7.11 -28.35 31.11
N VAL A 678 6.12 -28.73 30.30
CA VAL A 678 4.91 -29.42 30.77
C VAL A 678 5.25 -30.79 31.34
N ASP A 679 6.15 -31.54 30.70
CA ASP A 679 6.57 -32.85 31.19
C ASP A 679 7.53 -32.76 32.36
N TRP A 680 8.33 -31.69 32.45
CA TRP A 680 9.10 -31.37 33.65
C TRP A 680 8.20 -31.18 34.86
N PHE A 681 7.09 -30.46 34.70
CA PHE A 681 6.10 -30.27 35.78
C PHE A 681 5.42 -31.56 36.22
N LYS A 682 5.29 -32.55 35.33
CA LYS A 682 4.82 -33.90 35.67
C LYS A 682 5.93 -34.75 36.29
N ALA A 683 7.17 -34.57 35.85
CA ALA A 683 8.33 -35.34 36.29
C ALA A 683 8.76 -34.99 37.71
N VAL A 684 8.69 -33.70 38.07
CA VAL A 684 9.17 -33.17 39.35
C VAL A 684 8.01 -32.92 40.32
N SER A 685 8.11 -33.51 41.52
CA SER A 685 7.10 -33.32 42.58
C SER A 685 7.00 -31.86 43.03
N LEU A 686 5.83 -31.48 43.57
CA LEU A 686 5.61 -30.13 44.08
C LEU A 686 6.57 -29.78 45.24
N GLU A 687 6.88 -30.75 46.09
CA GLU A 687 7.83 -30.60 47.21
C GLU A 687 9.24 -30.24 46.71
N LEU A 688 9.75 -30.94 45.69
CA LEU A 688 11.05 -30.63 45.10
C LEU A 688 11.08 -29.25 44.41
N ARG A 689 9.96 -28.82 43.81
CA ARG A 689 9.83 -27.50 43.20
C ARG A 689 9.77 -26.36 44.21
N GLN A 690 9.18 -26.58 45.37
CA GLN A 690 9.06 -25.57 46.42
C GLN A 690 10.39 -25.29 47.14
N HIS A 691 11.28 -26.28 47.20
CA HIS A 691 12.62 -26.13 47.77
C HIS A 691 13.66 -25.55 46.79
N MET A 692 13.27 -25.35 45.52
CA MET A 692 14.15 -24.83 44.47
C MET A 692 14.20 -23.29 44.50
N ASN A 693 15.37 -22.71 44.23
CA ASN A 693 15.54 -21.29 44.01
C ASN A 693 14.79 -20.84 42.74
N PRO A 694 13.78 -19.94 42.82
CA PRO A 694 12.96 -19.56 41.68
C PRO A 694 13.75 -18.91 40.53
N LYS A 695 14.89 -18.27 40.84
CA LYS A 695 15.73 -17.60 39.84
C LYS A 695 16.49 -18.56 38.94
N GLU A 696 16.69 -19.80 39.38
CA GLU A 696 17.34 -20.83 38.57
C GLU A 696 16.42 -21.42 37.48
N ARG A 697 15.12 -21.09 37.50
CA ARG A 697 14.16 -21.51 36.44
C ARG A 697 14.54 -20.99 35.06
N ASN A 698 15.32 -19.91 34.98
CA ASN A 698 15.82 -19.39 33.70
C ASN A 698 16.76 -20.36 32.97
N PHE A 699 17.38 -21.32 33.68
CA PHE A 699 18.22 -22.36 33.08
C PHE A 699 17.42 -23.60 32.66
N LEU A 700 16.11 -23.64 32.93
CA LEU A 700 15.27 -24.80 32.62
C LEU A 700 15.23 -25.13 31.12
N PRO A 701 15.13 -24.16 30.17
CA PRO A 701 15.18 -24.48 28.74
C PRO A 701 16.45 -25.22 28.35
N ASP A 702 17.62 -24.72 28.77
CA ASP A 702 18.91 -25.35 28.47
C ASP A 702 19.04 -26.75 29.11
N ILE A 703 18.50 -26.94 30.31
CA ILE A 703 18.49 -28.25 30.99
C ILE A 703 17.61 -29.26 30.23
N LEU A 704 16.47 -28.83 29.71
CA LEU A 704 15.58 -29.68 28.92
C LEU A 704 16.21 -30.03 27.57
N ASP A 705 16.95 -29.10 26.95
CA ASP A 705 17.73 -29.37 25.73
C ASP A 705 18.82 -30.42 26.00
N VAL A 706 19.55 -30.31 27.12
CA VAL A 706 20.55 -31.32 27.55
C VAL A 706 19.90 -32.68 27.79
N ILE A 707 18.69 -32.74 28.36
CA ILE A 707 17.97 -34.00 28.57
C ILE A 707 17.49 -34.60 27.25
N ALA A 708 17.05 -33.77 26.30
CA ALA A 708 16.58 -34.18 24.98
C ALA A 708 17.68 -34.86 24.15
N GLU A 709 18.95 -34.49 24.35
CA GLU A 709 20.10 -35.17 23.73
C GLU A 709 20.28 -36.64 24.19
N TYR A 710 19.66 -37.02 25.31
CA TYR A 710 19.73 -38.35 25.92
C TYR A 710 18.39 -39.11 25.92
N ALA A 711 17.34 -38.54 25.31
CA ALA A 711 15.98 -39.07 25.30
C ALA A 711 15.81 -40.27 24.35
#